data_AF-A0A0L1KWF4-F1
#
_entry.id   AF-A0A0L1KWF4-F1
#
_cell.length_a   1.000
_cell.length_b   1.000
_cell.length_c   1.000
_cell.angle_alpha   90.00
_cell.angle_beta   90.00
_cell.angle_gamma   90.00
#
_symmetry.space_group_name_H-M   'P 1'
#
loop_
_entity.id
_entity.type
_entity.pdbx_description
1 polymer ?
#
loop_
_entity_poly.entity_id
_entity_poly.type
_entity_poly.pdbx_seq_one_letter_code
_entity_poly.pdbx_strand_id
1 'polypeptide(L)'
;MKSKCQKSLLQLSAICNTVLGASRDAIRCFHLAMVTSYMQYACAAWFGIASATDLATLDSIQACGARLACGLPATTNTHDSLLEANLASVSETAKYLTYKTFLLSTLRGGSRADNVTRCFPPSSEIGKLHTEITEAYRPVEPLTDAPSLNPRIRIRPWTLQAVTKEMADSVKKRASDETIAHRHPADYELWTDGSYVAETSSVAGAALLFANGIESYTAVSVCGKGRSSLRSECLALHAGLHRVIADRTLHRGQRLLVASDSQSLLTALRCHTARTTNSTFTECVEMLNGLADRGVKICLQFVFGHCGVSRNELADVASNAAHGCSTRYPLWHKDALSIARGKIATEASKKLEARESHCRRVVGLRPTKSKHLTGVRLLDCLASQARTNWSPYWGDLHRTMNPSPPKACRFCSNPPTSSSVAPPIAQSRKRGRTTDAVECPECSIVLASRSSGVGHLRATHGYPHQEALRLLRSAPPAPPGDRTGPHKCLYCPRMFRFVPTVNRHVVEKHRDEARIRRARPAAQPATSPTPSGPCHLCSFTSRTKAGLTSHLLRTHNFDRRLPKRHRSNDCEESVEHLLFHCPRFSALRIKHAIRPPGDPDQWFERRIPEFLVDALQLLDDPSDCRTGELPSVTASLKKSSAEARVLSCAKFIFYNCKPFIRTAANVVASLIGCASRSLKKRARD
;
A
#
# COMPACT_ATOMS: atom_id res chain seq x y z
N MET A 1 -1.06 7.91 20.81
CA MET A 1 -1.48 7.65 19.41
C MET A 1 -2.24 6.34 19.26
N LYS A 2 -1.59 5.18 19.48
CA LYS A 2 -2.17 3.82 19.31
C LYS A 2 -3.58 3.61 19.87
N SER A 3 -3.83 3.95 21.14
CA SER A 3 -5.16 3.77 21.77
C SER A 3 -6.28 4.50 21.02
N LYS A 4 -6.04 5.74 20.55
CA LYS A 4 -7.02 6.51 19.76
C LYS A 4 -7.30 5.85 18.41
N CYS A 5 -6.26 5.37 17.72
CA CYS A 5 -6.39 4.65 16.46
C CYS A 5 -7.19 3.35 16.64
N GLN A 6 -6.90 2.58 17.70
CA GLN A 6 -7.62 1.33 17.98
C GLN A 6 -9.09 1.57 18.30
N LYS A 7 -9.43 2.61 19.07
CA LYS A 7 -10.83 2.97 19.35
C LYS A 7 -11.59 3.32 18.07
N SER A 8 -10.96 4.07 17.16
CA SER A 8 -11.56 4.44 15.88
C SER A 8 -11.73 3.24 14.95
N LEU A 9 -10.77 2.31 14.93
CA LEU A 9 -10.87 1.06 14.18
C LEU A 9 -11.97 0.14 14.71
N LEU A 10 -12.18 0.09 16.03
CA LEU A 10 -13.29 -0.66 16.62
C LEU A 10 -14.64 -0.11 16.15
N GLN A 11 -14.79 1.21 16.08
CA GLN A 11 -15.99 1.85 15.54
C GLN A 11 -16.18 1.52 14.06
N LEU A 12 -15.12 1.51 13.26
CA LEU A 12 -15.18 1.09 11.85
C LEU A 12 -15.54 -0.39 11.69
N SER A 13 -15.04 -1.27 12.57
CA SER A 13 -15.37 -2.70 12.52
C SER A 13 -16.82 -3.02 12.87
N ALA A 14 -17.55 -2.08 13.50
CA ALA A 14 -18.97 -2.25 13.79
C ALA A 14 -19.86 -2.11 12.54
N ILE A 15 -19.37 -1.43 11.50
CA ILE A 15 -20.14 -1.11 10.28
C ILE A 15 -19.71 -1.93 9.05
N CYS A 16 -18.70 -2.78 9.19
CA CYS A 16 -18.21 -3.62 8.11
C CYS A 16 -17.55 -4.90 8.63
N ASN A 17 -17.67 -5.97 7.87
CA ASN A 17 -16.97 -7.23 8.11
C ASN A 17 -16.31 -7.74 6.82
N THR A 18 -15.97 -9.03 6.78
CA THR A 18 -15.28 -9.66 5.64
C THR A 18 -16.11 -9.76 4.36
N VAL A 19 -17.42 -9.53 4.41
CA VAL A 19 -18.35 -9.75 3.27
C VAL A 19 -19.50 -8.74 3.18
N LEU A 20 -19.81 -8.02 4.26
CA LEU A 20 -20.89 -7.05 4.41
C LEU A 20 -20.36 -5.70 4.89
N GLY A 21 -21.18 -4.65 4.71
CA GLY A 21 -20.91 -3.29 5.16
C GLY A 21 -20.85 -2.26 4.03
N ALA A 22 -20.36 -1.07 4.36
CA ALA A 22 -20.16 0.02 3.40
C ALA A 22 -19.12 -0.34 2.32
N SER A 23 -19.12 0.41 1.21
CA SER A 23 -18.17 0.20 0.11
C SER A 23 -16.71 0.34 0.57
N ARG A 24 -15.78 -0.34 -0.13
CA ARG A 24 -14.34 -0.26 0.17
C ARG A 24 -13.86 1.19 0.25
N ASP A 25 -14.24 2.01 -0.72
CA ASP A 25 -13.79 3.40 -0.82
C ASP A 25 -14.37 4.27 0.30
N ALA A 26 -15.62 4.06 0.72
CA ALA A 26 -16.17 4.74 1.88
C ALA A 26 -15.38 4.42 3.16
N ILE A 27 -15.15 3.13 3.44
CA ILE A 27 -14.39 2.69 4.63
C ILE A 27 -12.96 3.21 4.58
N ARG A 28 -12.31 3.14 3.41
CA ARG A 28 -10.96 3.67 3.19
C ARG A 28 -10.90 5.18 3.46
N CYS A 29 -11.88 5.96 2.99
CA CYS A 29 -11.97 7.39 3.27
C CYS A 29 -12.11 7.68 4.77
N PHE A 30 -12.99 6.97 5.47
CA PHE A 30 -13.13 7.11 6.93
C PHE A 30 -11.85 6.70 7.69
N HIS A 31 -11.19 5.63 7.26
CA HIS A 31 -9.90 5.19 7.83
C HIS A 31 -8.80 6.24 7.63
N LEU A 32 -8.71 6.83 6.43
CA LEU A 32 -7.77 7.92 6.15
C LEU A 32 -8.04 9.13 7.05
N ALA A 33 -9.31 9.53 7.18
CA ALA A 33 -9.71 10.70 7.95
C ALA A 33 -9.57 10.53 9.47
N MET A 34 -9.94 9.36 10.02
CA MET A 34 -10.04 9.15 11.48
C MET A 34 -8.87 8.39 12.09
N VAL A 35 -8.13 7.60 11.31
CA VAL A 35 -7.05 6.75 11.83
C VAL A 35 -5.71 7.19 11.28
N THR A 36 -5.60 7.31 9.96
CA THR A 36 -4.34 7.67 9.30
C THR A 36 -3.93 9.10 9.65
N SER A 37 -4.87 10.03 9.77
CA SER A 37 -4.61 11.41 10.21
C SER A 37 -3.88 11.51 11.56
N TYR A 38 -4.24 10.67 12.55
CA TYR A 38 -3.52 10.63 13.83
C TYR A 38 -2.10 10.11 13.69
N MET A 39 -1.88 9.15 12.79
CA MET A 39 -0.55 8.61 12.52
C MET A 39 0.29 9.56 11.68
N GLN A 40 -0.32 10.42 10.85
CA GLN A 40 0.38 11.42 10.05
C GLN A 40 0.67 12.72 10.82
N TYR A 41 0.01 12.91 11.97
CA TYR A 41 0.19 14.10 12.78
C TYR A 41 1.63 14.20 13.29
N ALA A 42 2.25 15.36 13.07
CA ALA A 42 3.59 15.68 13.54
C ALA A 42 4.67 14.64 13.16
N CYS A 43 4.58 13.99 11.98
CA CYS A 43 5.59 13.04 11.50
C CYS A 43 7.04 13.52 11.69
N ALA A 44 7.30 14.78 11.39
CA ALA A 44 8.64 15.36 11.53
C ALA A 44 9.16 15.41 12.97
N ALA A 45 8.30 15.35 13.97
CA ALA A 45 8.72 15.34 15.37
C ALA A 45 9.07 13.93 15.87
N TRP A 46 8.38 12.89 15.39
CA TRP A 46 8.52 11.54 15.93
C TRP A 46 9.20 10.54 14.99
N PHE A 47 9.26 10.79 13.68
CA PHE A 47 9.80 9.81 12.71
C PHE A 47 11.27 9.47 12.99
N GLY A 48 12.10 10.48 13.29
CA GLY A 48 13.52 10.28 13.57
C GLY A 48 13.84 9.59 14.90
N ILE A 49 12.87 9.50 15.82
CA ILE A 49 13.03 8.86 17.14
C ILE A 49 12.25 7.55 17.26
N ALA A 50 11.35 7.25 16.32
CA ALA A 50 10.55 6.04 16.34
C ALA A 50 11.41 4.82 16.04
N SER A 51 11.29 3.78 16.87
CA SER A 51 11.96 2.51 16.61
C SER A 51 11.30 1.77 15.44
N ALA A 52 12.03 0.82 14.84
CA ALA A 52 11.45 -0.08 13.83
C ALA A 52 10.22 -0.85 14.37
N THR A 53 10.20 -1.15 15.67
CA THR A 53 9.07 -1.81 16.35
C THR A 53 7.85 -0.89 16.46
N ASP A 54 8.06 0.40 16.72
CA ASP A 54 6.98 1.39 16.75
C ASP A 54 6.37 1.56 15.36
N LEU A 55 7.21 1.71 14.34
CA LEU A 55 6.77 1.78 12.94
C LEU A 55 6.00 0.53 12.52
N ALA A 56 6.47 -0.67 12.87
CA ALA A 56 5.76 -1.93 12.61
C ALA A 56 4.41 -2.00 13.34
N THR A 57 4.32 -1.42 14.55
CA THR A 57 3.07 -1.32 15.28
C THR A 57 2.07 -0.39 14.58
N LEU A 58 2.54 0.75 14.06
CA LEU A 58 1.71 1.67 13.28
C LEU A 58 1.27 1.05 11.94
N ASP A 59 2.16 0.32 11.26
CA ASP A 59 1.82 -0.42 10.04
C ASP A 59 0.77 -1.51 10.30
N SER A 60 0.83 -2.18 11.45
CA SER A 60 -0.19 -3.14 11.85
C SER A 60 -1.57 -2.49 12.05
N ILE A 61 -1.61 -1.27 12.59
CA ILE A 61 -2.83 -0.45 12.73
C ILE A 61 -3.34 -0.03 11.34
N GLN A 62 -2.45 0.45 10.47
CA GLN A 62 -2.80 0.82 9.10
C GLN A 62 -3.38 -0.36 8.31
N ALA A 63 -2.75 -1.53 8.42
CA ALA A 63 -3.24 -2.74 7.79
C ALA A 63 -4.56 -3.23 8.39
N CYS A 64 -4.84 -2.95 9.66
CA CYS A 64 -6.15 -3.26 10.24
C CYS A 64 -7.27 -2.50 9.52
N GLY A 65 -7.07 -1.20 9.28
CA GLY A 65 -8.02 -0.40 8.49
C GLY A 65 -8.10 -0.86 7.04
N ALA A 66 -6.96 -1.21 6.44
CA ALA A 66 -6.89 -1.77 5.09
C ALA A 66 -7.70 -3.07 4.95
N ARG A 67 -7.59 -3.98 5.93
CA ARG A 67 -8.36 -5.22 5.99
C ARG A 67 -9.85 -4.97 6.14
N LEU A 68 -10.26 -4.04 7.01
CA LEU A 68 -11.67 -3.64 7.13
C LEU A 68 -12.20 -3.08 5.80
N ALA A 69 -11.42 -2.21 5.15
CA ALA A 69 -11.80 -1.64 3.86
C ALA A 69 -11.97 -2.73 2.79
N CYS A 70 -11.08 -3.73 2.74
CA CYS A 70 -11.10 -4.78 1.71
C CYS A 70 -11.91 -6.03 2.08
N GLY A 71 -12.45 -6.10 3.31
CA GLY A 71 -13.08 -7.32 3.82
C GLY A 71 -12.12 -8.51 3.96
N LEU A 72 -10.86 -8.24 4.25
CA LEU A 72 -9.83 -9.25 4.44
C LEU A 72 -9.84 -9.78 5.89
N PRO A 73 -9.62 -11.08 6.12
CA PRO A 73 -9.53 -11.63 7.47
C PRO A 73 -8.39 -11.00 8.28
N ALA A 74 -8.55 -10.92 9.61
CA ALA A 74 -7.60 -10.26 10.51
C ALA A 74 -6.17 -10.85 10.49
N THR A 75 -6.02 -12.08 10.02
CA THR A 75 -4.74 -12.80 9.87
C THR A 75 -4.03 -12.52 8.55
N THR A 76 -4.68 -11.84 7.60
CA THR A 76 -4.07 -11.45 6.32
C THR A 76 -2.84 -10.58 6.58
N ASN A 77 -1.77 -10.86 5.86
CA ASN A 77 -0.51 -10.16 6.05
C ASN A 77 -0.66 -8.66 5.75
N THR A 78 0.15 -7.86 6.46
CA THR A 78 0.10 -6.39 6.41
C THR A 78 0.27 -5.86 4.99
N HIS A 79 1.20 -6.40 4.21
CA HIS A 79 1.59 -5.85 2.92
C HIS A 79 0.52 -6.06 1.86
N ASP A 80 0.04 -7.29 1.71
CA ASP A 80 -1.05 -7.58 0.78
C ASP A 80 -2.33 -6.80 1.15
N SER A 81 -2.58 -6.62 2.46
CA SER A 81 -3.72 -5.80 2.92
C SER A 81 -3.59 -4.35 2.48
N LEU A 82 -2.41 -3.75 2.64
CA LEU A 82 -2.13 -2.36 2.23
C LEU A 82 -2.20 -2.20 0.71
N LEU A 83 -1.64 -3.15 -0.04
CA LEU A 83 -1.66 -3.18 -1.50
C LEU A 83 -3.11 -3.26 -2.03
N GLU A 84 -3.91 -4.17 -1.50
CA GLU A 84 -5.33 -4.32 -1.85
C GLU A 84 -6.15 -3.08 -1.52
N ALA A 85 -5.85 -2.41 -0.39
CA ALA A 85 -6.53 -1.18 -0.01
C ALA A 85 -6.02 0.07 -0.74
N ASN A 86 -4.99 -0.07 -1.59
CA ASN A 86 -4.29 1.06 -2.20
C ASN A 86 -3.87 2.11 -1.14
N LEU A 87 -3.18 1.62 -0.10
CA LEU A 87 -2.64 2.40 1.01
C LEU A 87 -1.13 2.18 1.11
N ALA A 88 -0.37 3.26 1.33
CA ALA A 88 1.04 3.15 1.68
C ALA A 88 1.20 2.74 3.14
N SER A 89 2.37 2.17 3.49
CA SER A 89 2.74 1.97 4.89
C SER A 89 2.85 3.31 5.64
N VAL A 90 2.76 3.26 6.96
CA VAL A 90 2.99 4.43 7.82
C VAL A 90 4.44 4.87 7.72
N SER A 91 5.38 3.93 7.60
CA SER A 91 6.79 4.24 7.40
C SER A 91 7.02 5.09 6.13
N GLU A 92 6.47 4.68 4.98
CA GLU A 92 6.56 5.45 3.72
C GLU A 92 5.94 6.84 3.85
N THR A 93 4.72 6.89 4.41
CA THR A 93 3.96 8.13 4.57
C THR A 93 4.69 9.09 5.50
N ALA A 94 5.21 8.60 6.63
CA ALA A 94 5.91 9.40 7.62
C ALA A 94 7.27 9.89 7.10
N LYS A 95 8.00 9.06 6.34
CA LYS A 95 9.23 9.48 5.65
C LYS A 95 8.95 10.63 4.68
N TYR A 96 7.91 10.50 3.85
CA TYR A 96 7.51 11.56 2.90
C TYR A 96 7.07 12.85 3.59
N LEU A 97 6.22 12.78 4.61
CA LEU A 97 5.74 13.96 5.34
C LEU A 97 6.85 14.63 6.16
N THR A 98 7.77 13.84 6.70
CA THR A 98 8.98 14.35 7.37
C THR A 98 9.87 15.07 6.38
N TYR A 99 10.16 14.45 5.23
CA TYR A 99 10.94 15.09 4.16
C TYR A 99 10.28 16.38 3.68
N LYS A 100 8.95 16.39 3.51
CA LYS A 100 8.20 17.60 3.15
C LYS A 100 8.36 18.71 4.18
N THR A 101 8.26 18.38 5.46
CA THR A 101 8.41 19.35 6.55
C THR A 101 9.83 19.89 6.63
N PHE A 102 10.83 19.00 6.51
CA PHE A 102 12.24 19.36 6.42
C PHE A 102 12.48 20.32 5.26
N LEU A 103 12.15 19.92 4.02
CA LEU A 103 12.40 20.70 2.82
C LEU A 103 11.76 22.09 2.91
N LEU A 104 10.46 22.18 3.21
CA LEU A 104 9.77 23.47 3.26
C LEU A 104 10.26 24.38 4.39
N SER A 105 10.77 23.81 5.49
CA SER A 105 11.33 24.60 6.60
C SER A 105 12.72 25.11 6.24
N THR A 106 13.57 24.26 5.64
CA THR A 106 14.90 24.64 5.14
C THR A 106 14.82 25.73 4.08
N LEU A 107 13.90 25.61 3.11
CA LEU A 107 13.73 26.60 2.04
C LEU A 107 13.20 27.97 2.50
N ARG A 108 12.56 28.04 3.68
CA ARG A 108 12.09 29.30 4.28
C ARG A 108 13.17 30.00 5.12
N GLY A 109 14.20 29.27 5.56
CA GLY A 109 15.24 29.81 6.43
C GLY A 109 14.78 30.10 7.88
N GLY A 110 15.64 30.81 8.61
CA GLY A 110 15.43 31.21 10.01
C GLY A 110 15.51 30.06 11.02
N SER A 111 15.10 30.33 12.26
CA SER A 111 15.26 29.39 13.39
C SER A 111 14.58 28.03 13.19
N ARG A 112 13.53 27.95 12.37
CA ARG A 112 12.90 26.68 11.99
C ARG A 112 13.77 25.84 11.07
N ALA A 113 14.46 26.47 10.10
CA ALA A 113 15.42 25.80 9.23
C ALA A 113 16.58 25.22 10.04
N ASP A 114 17.14 26.00 10.98
CA ASP A 114 18.25 25.56 11.84
C ASP A 114 17.84 24.34 12.69
N ASN A 115 16.63 24.39 13.26
CA ASN A 115 16.09 23.29 14.05
C ASN A 115 15.91 22.01 13.22
N VAL A 116 15.27 22.08 12.05
CA VAL A 116 15.06 20.87 11.24
C VAL A 116 16.37 20.32 10.68
N THR A 117 17.33 21.19 10.34
CA THR A 117 18.63 20.78 9.82
C THR A 117 19.44 20.05 10.89
N ARG A 118 19.37 20.52 12.14
CA ARG A 118 19.94 19.82 13.29
C ARG A 118 19.27 18.48 13.59
N CYS A 119 17.93 18.40 13.44
CA CYS A 119 17.19 17.15 13.65
C CYS A 119 17.44 16.12 12.52
N PHE A 120 17.73 16.59 11.31
CA PHE A 120 17.91 15.76 10.12
C PHE A 120 19.23 16.09 9.41
N PRO A 121 20.38 15.77 10.04
CA PRO A 121 21.68 15.99 9.42
C PRO A 121 21.85 15.14 8.14
N PRO A 122 22.84 15.42 7.27
CA PRO A 122 23.08 14.66 6.04
C PRO A 122 23.25 13.14 6.24
N SER A 123 23.70 12.71 7.42
CA SER A 123 23.82 11.29 7.80
C SER A 123 22.49 10.60 8.09
N SER A 124 21.43 11.37 8.42
CA SER A 124 20.08 10.86 8.68
C SER A 124 19.41 10.35 7.40
N GLU A 125 18.37 9.52 7.55
CA GLU A 125 17.61 9.00 6.40
C GLU A 125 16.98 10.10 5.54
N ILE A 126 16.52 11.19 6.17
CA ILE A 126 15.91 12.35 5.50
C ILE A 126 16.98 13.22 4.84
N GLY A 127 18.11 13.43 5.53
CA GLY A 127 19.26 14.16 5.00
C GLY A 127 19.85 13.48 3.77
N LYS A 128 20.08 12.16 3.83
CA LYS A 128 20.53 11.34 2.68
C LYS A 128 19.58 11.48 1.49
N LEU A 129 18.28 11.34 1.72
CA LEU A 129 17.28 11.50 0.66
C LEU A 129 17.35 12.90 0.02
N HIS A 130 17.56 13.94 0.83
CA HIS A 130 17.73 15.31 0.32
C HIS A 130 18.99 15.44 -0.52
N THR A 131 20.14 15.01 0.00
CA THR A 131 21.44 15.03 -0.67
C THR A 131 21.40 14.29 -1.99
N GLU A 132 20.86 13.07 -2.02
CA GLU A 132 20.74 12.31 -3.27
C GLU A 132 19.83 13.00 -4.31
N ILE A 133 18.83 13.78 -3.87
CA ILE A 133 17.96 14.53 -4.79
C ILE A 133 18.70 15.76 -5.32
N THR A 134 19.40 16.50 -4.47
CA THR A 134 20.09 17.73 -4.88
C THR A 134 21.34 17.44 -5.70
N GLU A 135 22.05 16.34 -5.43
CA GLU A 135 23.19 15.86 -6.23
C GLU A 135 22.76 15.33 -7.60
N ALA A 136 21.69 14.52 -7.67
CA ALA A 136 21.24 13.93 -8.93
C ALA A 136 20.53 14.94 -9.85
N TYR A 137 19.92 15.99 -9.28
CA TYR A 137 19.17 16.99 -10.03
C TYR A 137 19.87 18.34 -9.96
N ARG A 138 19.55 19.15 -8.94
CA ARG A 138 20.18 20.45 -8.62
C ARG A 138 19.72 20.87 -7.21
N PRO A 139 20.35 21.90 -6.61
CA PRO A 139 19.79 22.58 -5.44
C PRO A 139 18.34 23.00 -5.67
N VAL A 140 17.52 22.92 -4.63
CA VAL A 140 16.11 23.32 -4.68
C VAL A 140 16.01 24.83 -4.48
N GLU A 141 15.21 25.50 -5.32
CA GLU A 141 15.00 26.95 -5.21
C GLU A 141 14.39 27.35 -3.86
N PRO A 142 14.83 28.47 -3.26
CA PRO A 142 14.28 28.95 -2.00
C PRO A 142 12.82 29.37 -2.14
N LEU A 143 12.11 29.36 -1.02
CA LEU A 143 10.76 29.90 -0.94
C LEU A 143 10.84 31.38 -0.60
N THR A 144 10.20 32.21 -1.40
CA THR A 144 10.11 33.65 -1.19
C THR A 144 8.64 34.07 -1.16
N ASP A 145 8.35 35.10 -0.36
CA ASP A 145 7.05 35.74 -0.43
C ASP A 145 7.04 36.66 -1.65
N ALA A 146 6.11 36.40 -2.58
CA ALA A 146 5.90 37.29 -3.71
C ALA A 146 5.04 38.50 -3.32
N PRO A 147 5.31 39.68 -3.91
CA PRO A 147 4.47 40.84 -3.71
C PRO A 147 3.07 40.62 -4.31
N SER A 148 2.10 41.44 -3.89
CA SER A 148 0.81 41.47 -4.58
C SER A 148 0.98 41.90 -6.04
N LEU A 149 0.29 41.24 -6.95
CA LEU A 149 0.30 41.63 -8.36
C LEU A 149 -0.33 43.03 -8.53
N ASN A 150 0.31 43.89 -9.32
CA ASN A 150 -0.16 45.23 -9.58
C ASN A 150 -1.57 45.17 -10.23
N PRO A 151 -2.58 45.87 -9.68
CA PRO A 151 -3.96 45.78 -10.15
C PRO A 151 -4.16 46.29 -11.59
N ARG A 152 -3.19 47.03 -12.15
CA ARG A 152 -3.22 47.47 -13.56
C ARG A 152 -2.92 46.33 -14.53
N ILE A 153 -2.30 45.24 -14.08
CA ILE A 153 -2.00 44.07 -14.91
C ILE A 153 -3.29 43.28 -15.13
N ARG A 154 -3.66 43.09 -16.40
CA ARG A 154 -4.87 42.35 -16.77
C ARG A 154 -4.51 40.90 -17.03
N ILE A 155 -5.05 39.97 -16.24
CA ILE A 155 -4.92 38.53 -16.50
C ILE A 155 -6.26 37.97 -17.00
N ARG A 156 -6.21 37.29 -18.16
CA ARG A 156 -7.35 36.68 -18.83
C ARG A 156 -7.07 35.19 -19.06
N PRO A 157 -7.40 34.32 -18.08
CA PRO A 157 -7.16 32.87 -18.18
C PRO A 157 -8.18 32.12 -19.07
N TRP A 158 -8.89 32.85 -19.91
CA TRP A 158 -9.93 32.35 -20.80
C TRP A 158 -10.05 33.24 -22.03
N THR A 159 -10.59 32.67 -23.11
CA THR A 159 -11.00 33.39 -24.33
C THR A 159 -12.24 34.25 -24.09
N LEU A 160 -12.56 35.13 -25.06
CA LEU A 160 -13.78 35.94 -25.01
C LEU A 160 -15.06 35.11 -25.14
N GLN A 161 -15.00 34.05 -25.94
CA GLN A 161 -16.09 33.09 -26.12
C GLN A 161 -15.95 31.91 -25.14
N ALA A 162 -17.07 31.31 -24.76
CA ALA A 162 -17.11 30.10 -23.95
C ALA A 162 -16.73 28.88 -24.81
N VAL A 163 -15.44 28.65 -24.98
CA VAL A 163 -14.88 27.52 -25.73
C VAL A 163 -14.23 26.53 -24.77
N THR A 164 -14.44 25.24 -25.01
CA THR A 164 -13.84 24.15 -24.21
C THR A 164 -12.74 23.42 -24.98
N LYS A 165 -11.96 22.60 -24.28
CA LYS A 165 -10.82 21.87 -24.87
C LYS A 165 -11.27 20.83 -25.89
N GLU A 166 -12.50 20.33 -25.76
CA GLU A 166 -13.10 19.28 -26.58
C GLU A 166 -13.67 19.80 -27.91
N MET A 167 -13.76 21.12 -28.08
CA MET A 167 -14.26 21.73 -29.31
C MET A 167 -13.23 21.63 -30.45
N ALA A 168 -13.72 21.72 -31.69
CA ALA A 168 -12.89 21.62 -32.89
C ALA A 168 -11.78 22.68 -32.94
N ASP A 169 -10.64 22.31 -33.53
CA ASP A 169 -9.46 23.17 -33.61
C ASP A 169 -9.74 24.50 -34.32
N SER A 170 -10.57 24.48 -35.37
CA SER A 170 -10.98 25.69 -36.08
C SER A 170 -11.75 26.68 -35.20
N VAL A 171 -12.53 26.20 -34.23
CA VAL A 171 -13.27 27.03 -33.27
C VAL A 171 -12.31 27.60 -32.22
N LYS A 172 -11.42 26.76 -31.68
CA LYS A 172 -10.38 27.17 -30.73
C LYS A 172 -9.45 28.22 -31.32
N LYS A 173 -9.04 28.03 -32.58
CA LYS A 173 -8.21 28.97 -33.34
C LYS A 173 -8.93 30.30 -33.50
N ARG A 174 -10.16 30.28 -34.02
CA ARG A 174 -10.96 31.51 -34.21
C ARG A 174 -11.13 32.28 -32.91
N ALA A 175 -11.48 31.61 -31.82
CA ALA A 175 -11.65 32.24 -30.53
C ALA A 175 -10.35 32.83 -29.96
N SER A 176 -9.20 32.19 -30.22
CA SER A 176 -7.88 32.70 -29.85
C SER A 176 -7.53 33.93 -30.68
N ASP A 177 -7.65 33.84 -32.01
CA ASP A 177 -7.37 34.93 -32.96
C ASP A 177 -8.24 36.16 -32.66
N GLU A 178 -9.54 35.96 -32.43
CA GLU A 178 -10.46 37.04 -32.03
C GLU A 178 -10.03 37.69 -30.72
N THR A 179 -9.59 36.89 -29.74
CA THR A 179 -9.19 37.41 -28.43
C THR A 179 -7.94 38.29 -28.52
N ILE A 180 -6.99 37.92 -29.39
CA ILE A 180 -5.78 38.69 -29.70
C ILE A 180 -6.17 39.99 -30.44
N ALA A 181 -6.93 39.86 -31.53
CA ALA A 181 -7.31 40.96 -32.40
C ALA A 181 -8.21 42.00 -31.72
N HIS A 182 -9.20 41.57 -30.93
CA HIS A 182 -10.23 42.45 -30.39
C HIS A 182 -9.71 43.38 -29.28
N ARG A 183 -8.50 43.17 -28.74
CA ARG A 183 -8.06 43.87 -27.52
C ARG A 183 -6.66 44.48 -27.55
N HIS A 184 -5.91 44.37 -28.64
CA HIS A 184 -4.54 44.87 -28.66
C HIS A 184 -4.04 45.25 -30.06
N PRO A 185 -3.88 46.56 -30.36
CA PRO A 185 -2.61 47.00 -30.90
C PRO A 185 -1.60 46.89 -29.74
N ALA A 186 -0.96 45.73 -29.60
CA ALA A 186 0.20 45.61 -28.72
C ALA A 186 1.39 46.26 -29.40
N ASP A 187 2.19 47.02 -28.65
CA ASP A 187 3.47 47.50 -29.17
C ASP A 187 4.47 46.34 -29.22
N TYR A 188 4.32 45.40 -28.29
CA TYR A 188 5.09 44.16 -28.22
C TYR A 188 4.23 42.97 -27.80
N GLU A 189 4.56 41.80 -28.34
CA GLU A 189 3.94 40.54 -27.99
C GLU A 189 4.99 39.53 -27.53
N LEU A 190 4.76 38.93 -26.37
CA LEU A 190 5.56 37.86 -25.80
C LEU A 190 4.75 36.57 -25.83
N TRP A 191 5.16 35.60 -26.63
CA TRP A 191 4.51 34.30 -26.75
C TRP A 191 5.32 33.27 -25.99
N THR A 192 4.70 32.54 -25.07
CA THR A 192 5.41 31.63 -24.16
C THR A 192 4.79 30.25 -24.21
N ASP A 193 5.64 29.22 -24.23
CA ASP A 193 5.22 27.83 -24.09
C ASP A 193 6.28 27.00 -23.34
N GLY A 194 5.84 25.93 -22.69
CA GLY A 194 6.67 25.04 -21.89
C GLY A 194 6.46 23.55 -22.15
N SER A 195 7.52 22.85 -22.52
CA SER A 195 7.53 21.40 -22.73
C SER A 195 8.11 20.59 -21.55
N TYR A 196 7.60 19.37 -21.37
CA TYR A 196 8.01 18.42 -20.34
C TYR A 196 8.15 17.00 -20.89
N VAL A 197 9.31 16.38 -20.66
CA VAL A 197 9.61 14.99 -21.02
C VAL A 197 9.77 14.14 -19.77
N ALA A 198 8.89 13.14 -19.62
CA ALA A 198 8.80 12.35 -18.40
C ALA A 198 9.99 11.43 -18.19
N GLU A 199 10.46 10.81 -19.27
CA GLU A 199 11.52 9.80 -19.31
C GLU A 199 12.85 10.38 -18.80
N THR A 200 13.18 11.59 -19.26
CA THR A 200 14.42 12.30 -18.91
C THR A 200 14.25 13.24 -17.72
N SER A 201 13.02 13.37 -17.19
CA SER A 201 12.62 14.38 -16.19
C SER A 201 13.15 15.77 -16.56
N SER A 202 13.03 16.12 -17.84
CA SER A 202 13.49 17.38 -18.41
C SER A 202 12.30 18.31 -18.62
N VAL A 203 12.49 19.58 -18.25
CA VAL A 203 11.55 20.67 -18.53
C VAL A 203 12.26 21.68 -19.41
N ALA A 204 11.55 22.23 -20.37
CA ALA A 204 12.06 23.24 -21.28
C ALA A 204 11.00 24.32 -21.47
N GLY A 205 11.41 25.57 -21.64
CA GLY A 205 10.51 26.68 -21.87
C GLY A 205 11.08 27.60 -22.93
N ALA A 206 10.21 28.18 -23.75
CA ALA A 206 10.60 29.15 -24.75
C ALA A 206 9.68 30.36 -24.70
N ALA A 207 10.26 31.52 -24.97
CA ALA A 207 9.51 32.75 -25.18
C ALA A 207 9.99 33.46 -26.44
N LEU A 208 9.03 33.92 -27.24
CA LEU A 208 9.27 34.64 -28.49
C LEU A 208 8.74 36.07 -28.34
N LEU A 209 9.61 37.04 -28.55
CA LEU A 209 9.27 38.47 -28.48
C LEU A 209 9.16 39.06 -29.89
N PHE A 210 7.99 39.62 -30.19
CA PHE A 210 7.68 40.33 -31.42
C PHE A 210 7.44 41.81 -31.14
N ALA A 211 7.91 42.68 -32.03
CA ALA A 211 7.54 44.09 -32.05
C ALA A 211 6.38 44.30 -33.04
N ASN A 212 5.57 45.32 -32.81
CA ASN A 212 4.42 45.62 -33.67
C ASN A 212 4.84 45.87 -35.12
N GLY A 213 4.13 45.26 -36.07
CA GLY A 213 4.41 45.39 -37.51
C GLY A 213 5.69 44.68 -37.98
N ILE A 214 6.40 43.97 -37.11
CA ILE A 214 7.62 43.24 -37.45
C ILE A 214 7.37 41.73 -37.34
N GLU A 215 7.63 41.00 -38.43
CA GLU A 215 7.47 39.54 -38.44
C GLU A 215 8.62 38.78 -37.77
N SER A 216 9.83 39.36 -37.75
CA SER A 216 10.97 38.76 -37.05
C SER A 216 10.77 38.79 -35.53
N TYR A 217 11.30 37.78 -34.85
CA TYR A 217 11.22 37.67 -33.40
C TYR A 217 12.58 37.40 -32.76
N THR A 218 12.67 37.78 -31.49
CA THR A 218 13.77 37.36 -30.61
C THR A 218 13.32 36.17 -29.78
N ALA A 219 14.02 35.05 -29.88
CA ALA A 219 13.75 33.87 -29.08
C ALA A 219 14.64 33.82 -27.82
N VAL A 220 14.07 33.35 -26.73
CA VAL A 220 14.81 32.91 -25.55
C VAL A 220 14.30 31.54 -25.13
N SER A 221 15.24 30.62 -24.92
CA SER A 221 14.96 29.24 -24.55
C SER A 221 15.70 28.88 -23.29
N VAL A 222 15.04 28.09 -22.44
CA VAL A 222 15.57 27.64 -21.16
C VAL A 222 15.26 26.17 -20.96
N CYS A 223 16.12 25.49 -20.22
CA CYS A 223 15.86 24.13 -19.82
C CYS A 223 16.22 23.89 -18.36
N GLY A 224 15.81 22.73 -17.86
CA GLY A 224 16.10 22.31 -16.51
C GLY A 224 15.65 20.88 -16.28
N LYS A 225 15.78 20.46 -15.02
CA LYS A 225 15.19 19.21 -14.54
C LYS A 225 13.92 19.51 -13.77
N GLY A 226 12.89 18.71 -13.99
CA GLY A 226 11.58 18.90 -13.37
C GLY A 226 10.61 17.77 -13.69
N ARG A 227 9.41 17.81 -13.09
CA ARG A 227 8.34 16.82 -13.28
C ARG A 227 6.97 17.45 -13.49
N SER A 228 6.94 18.71 -13.92
CA SER A 228 5.72 19.50 -14.00
C SER A 228 5.71 20.38 -15.25
N SER A 229 4.63 20.29 -16.03
CA SER A 229 4.37 21.21 -17.14
C SER A 229 4.21 22.65 -16.63
N LEU A 230 3.54 22.87 -15.49
CA LEU A 230 3.45 24.21 -14.91
C LEU A 230 4.83 24.83 -14.61
N ARG A 231 5.87 24.00 -14.37
CA ARG A 231 7.23 24.49 -14.18
C ARG A 231 7.84 24.96 -15.50
N SER A 232 7.73 24.19 -16.58
CA SER A 232 8.25 24.60 -17.90
C SER A 232 7.61 25.91 -18.36
N GLU A 233 6.32 26.05 -18.15
CA GLU A 233 5.52 27.24 -18.50
C GLU A 233 5.96 28.48 -17.71
N CYS A 234 6.18 28.32 -16.41
CA CYS A 234 6.70 29.39 -15.57
C CYS A 234 8.13 29.78 -15.96
N LEU A 235 8.96 28.82 -16.39
CA LEU A 235 10.32 29.08 -16.86
C LEU A 235 10.32 29.86 -18.18
N ALA A 236 9.41 29.52 -19.10
CA ALA A 236 9.21 30.24 -20.35
C ALA A 236 8.85 31.70 -20.10
N LEU A 237 7.84 31.96 -19.27
CA LEU A 237 7.45 33.31 -18.88
C LEU A 237 8.61 34.07 -18.21
N HIS A 238 9.30 33.43 -17.28
CA HIS A 238 10.44 34.02 -16.58
C HIS A 238 11.53 34.49 -17.55
N ALA A 239 11.94 33.59 -18.45
CA ALA A 239 12.97 33.88 -19.45
C ALA A 239 12.55 35.02 -20.40
N GLY A 240 11.28 34.99 -20.84
CA GLY A 240 10.71 36.01 -21.71
C GLY A 240 10.67 37.39 -21.05
N LEU A 241 10.18 37.50 -19.82
CA LEU A 241 10.15 38.77 -19.07
C LEU A 241 11.56 39.31 -18.81
N HIS A 242 12.50 38.43 -18.46
CA HIS A 242 13.88 38.82 -18.25
C HIS A 242 14.50 39.40 -19.53
N ARG A 243 14.18 38.81 -20.70
CA ARG A 243 14.62 39.34 -22.00
C ARG A 243 14.00 40.70 -22.29
N VAL A 244 12.69 40.85 -22.13
CA VAL A 244 11.97 42.12 -22.32
C VAL A 244 12.59 43.26 -21.50
N ILE A 245 12.91 42.98 -20.22
CA ILE A 245 13.54 43.95 -19.32
C ILE A 245 14.98 44.26 -19.75
N ALA A 246 15.77 43.24 -20.09
CA ALA A 246 17.17 43.38 -20.49
C ALA A 246 17.32 44.22 -21.77
N ASP A 247 16.47 43.98 -22.76
CA ASP A 247 16.50 44.69 -24.04
C ASP A 247 15.97 46.13 -23.92
N ARG A 248 15.44 46.53 -22.75
CA ARG A 248 14.82 47.85 -22.48
C ARG A 248 13.77 48.25 -23.52
N THR A 249 13.08 47.26 -24.07
CA THR A 249 12.13 47.39 -25.20
C THR A 249 10.92 48.25 -24.86
N LEU A 250 10.53 48.31 -23.59
CA LEU A 250 9.27 48.90 -23.13
C LEU A 250 9.46 50.18 -22.32
N HIS A 251 8.69 51.19 -22.69
CA HIS A 251 8.60 52.52 -22.09
C HIS A 251 7.19 52.84 -21.62
N ARG A 252 7.04 53.96 -20.90
CA ARG A 252 5.77 54.42 -20.35
C ARG A 252 4.72 54.58 -21.45
N GLY A 253 3.52 54.01 -21.24
CA GLY A 253 2.40 54.11 -22.17
C GLY A 253 2.29 52.97 -23.19
N GLN A 254 3.39 52.24 -23.43
CA GLN A 254 3.39 51.09 -24.33
C GLN A 254 2.62 49.90 -23.75
N ARG A 255 2.19 49.01 -24.65
CA ARG A 255 1.31 47.87 -24.38
C ARG A 255 2.04 46.57 -24.68
N LEU A 256 2.18 45.73 -23.65
CA LEU A 256 2.73 44.38 -23.75
C LEU A 256 1.59 43.37 -23.67
N LEU A 257 1.46 42.55 -24.70
CA LEU A 257 0.65 41.33 -24.68
C LEU A 257 1.55 40.15 -24.33
N VAL A 258 1.16 39.34 -23.34
CA VAL A 258 1.79 38.04 -23.07
C VAL A 258 0.78 36.96 -23.38
N ALA A 259 1.03 36.15 -24.40
CA ALA A 259 0.17 35.06 -24.83
C ALA A 259 0.74 33.71 -24.36
N SER A 260 -0.12 32.88 -23.76
CA SER A 260 0.22 31.53 -23.29
C SER A 260 -1.02 30.64 -23.35
N ASP A 261 -0.84 29.37 -23.69
CA ASP A 261 -1.88 28.34 -23.59
C ASP A 261 -1.92 27.64 -22.22
N SER A 262 -1.09 28.08 -21.29
CA SER A 262 -1.08 27.57 -19.93
C SER A 262 -2.14 28.23 -19.07
N GLN A 263 -3.37 27.70 -19.13
CA GLN A 263 -4.45 28.13 -18.24
C GLN A 263 -4.05 27.99 -16.75
N SER A 264 -3.24 26.97 -16.44
CA SER A 264 -2.75 26.74 -15.07
C SER A 264 -1.82 27.84 -14.57
N LEU A 265 -0.90 28.34 -15.41
CA LEU A 265 -0.02 29.46 -15.09
C LEU A 265 -0.80 30.77 -14.91
N LEU A 266 -1.69 31.09 -15.84
CA LEU A 266 -2.50 32.31 -15.78
C LEU A 266 -3.44 32.31 -14.58
N THR A 267 -4.02 31.16 -14.25
CA THR A 267 -4.84 31.01 -13.03
C THR A 267 -3.98 31.15 -11.78
N ALA A 268 -2.77 30.57 -11.77
CA ALA A 268 -1.85 30.71 -10.64
C ALA A 268 -1.44 32.17 -10.40
N LEU A 269 -1.15 32.95 -11.45
CA LEU A 269 -0.84 34.38 -11.36
C LEU A 269 -2.05 35.20 -10.89
N ARG A 270 -3.25 34.89 -11.39
CA ARG A 270 -4.48 35.61 -11.02
C ARG A 270 -4.92 35.33 -9.58
N CYS A 271 -4.83 34.07 -9.15
CA CYS A 271 -5.21 33.64 -7.81
C CYS A 271 -4.05 33.73 -6.83
N HIS A 272 -2.92 34.32 -7.24
CA HIS A 272 -1.75 34.48 -6.41
C HIS A 272 -2.12 35.28 -5.15
N THR A 273 -2.01 34.63 -4.00
CA THR A 273 -1.95 35.31 -2.71
C THR A 273 -0.49 35.56 -2.38
N ALA A 274 -0.15 36.75 -1.86
CA ALA A 274 1.19 37.23 -1.51
C ALA A 274 1.92 36.41 -0.42
N ARG A 275 1.79 35.09 -0.40
CA ARG A 275 2.32 34.20 0.63
C ARG A 275 2.87 32.91 0.02
N THR A 276 4.18 32.72 0.21
CA THR A 276 4.97 31.53 -0.07
C THR A 276 4.82 30.95 -1.47
N THR A 277 5.56 31.55 -2.41
CA THR A 277 5.79 31.04 -3.75
C THR A 277 7.26 30.64 -3.92
N ASN A 278 7.61 30.13 -5.09
CA ASN A 278 9.00 29.87 -5.44
C ASN A 278 9.71 31.16 -5.85
N SER A 279 11.04 31.19 -5.75
CA SER A 279 11.83 32.32 -6.26
C SER A 279 11.50 32.66 -7.72
N THR A 280 11.50 31.71 -8.66
CA THR A 280 11.21 32.04 -10.08
C THR A 280 9.80 32.62 -10.30
N PHE A 281 8.79 32.08 -9.59
CA PHE A 281 7.42 32.59 -9.73
C PHE A 281 7.30 33.98 -9.11
N THR A 282 7.95 34.19 -7.97
CA THR A 282 8.08 35.50 -7.32
C THR A 282 8.76 36.51 -8.23
N GLU A 283 9.88 36.15 -8.84
CA GLU A 283 10.62 36.98 -9.80
C GLU A 283 9.74 37.33 -11.02
N CYS A 284 8.91 36.42 -11.52
CA CYS A 284 7.94 36.75 -12.57
C CYS A 284 6.96 37.85 -12.13
N VAL A 285 6.41 37.75 -10.91
CA VAL A 285 5.48 38.73 -10.36
C VAL A 285 6.17 40.08 -10.16
N GLU A 286 7.41 40.09 -9.65
CA GLU A 286 8.23 41.28 -9.48
C GLU A 286 8.56 41.96 -10.82
N MET A 287 8.94 41.18 -11.83
CA MET A 287 9.20 41.70 -13.18
C MET A 287 7.95 42.30 -13.82
N LEU A 288 6.81 41.62 -13.71
CA LEU A 288 5.53 42.14 -14.19
C LEU A 288 5.14 43.44 -13.47
N ASN A 289 5.29 43.48 -12.14
CA ASN A 289 5.03 44.68 -11.34
C ASN A 289 5.97 45.81 -11.73
N GLY A 290 7.27 45.55 -11.87
CA GLY A 290 8.26 46.55 -12.26
C GLY A 290 7.98 47.15 -13.65
N LEU A 291 7.51 46.34 -14.60
CA LEU A 291 7.05 46.85 -15.91
C LEU A 291 5.78 47.70 -15.76
N ALA A 292 4.80 47.27 -14.97
CA ALA A 292 3.57 48.02 -14.73
C ALA A 292 3.82 49.36 -14.01
N ASP A 293 4.77 49.40 -13.08
CA ASP A 293 5.16 50.59 -12.33
C ASP A 293 5.87 51.63 -13.21
N ARG A 294 6.61 51.18 -14.23
CA ARG A 294 7.12 52.04 -15.32
C ARG A 294 6.02 52.60 -16.22
N GLY A 295 4.77 52.20 -16.01
CA GLY A 295 3.61 52.65 -16.77
C GLY A 295 3.37 51.87 -18.06
N VAL A 296 3.92 50.67 -18.19
CA VAL A 296 3.59 49.72 -19.27
C VAL A 296 2.21 49.11 -18.99
N LYS A 297 1.37 49.03 -20.02
CA LYS A 297 0.06 48.38 -19.96
C LYS A 297 0.22 46.90 -20.31
N ILE A 298 0.05 46.02 -19.34
CA ILE A 298 0.31 44.58 -19.52
C ILE A 298 -1.01 43.79 -19.54
N CYS A 299 -1.17 42.94 -20.55
CA CYS A 299 -2.24 41.96 -20.62
C CYS A 299 -1.66 40.56 -20.80
N LEU A 300 -1.94 39.66 -19.86
CA LEU A 300 -1.66 38.24 -20.00
C LEU A 300 -2.93 37.54 -20.50
N GLN A 301 -2.83 36.89 -21.65
CA GLN A 301 -3.96 36.37 -22.39
C GLN A 301 -3.80 34.88 -22.68
N PHE A 302 -4.83 34.12 -22.31
CA PHE A 302 -4.96 32.72 -22.69
C PHE A 302 -5.23 32.58 -24.20
N VAL A 303 -4.56 31.63 -24.83
CA VAL A 303 -4.82 31.13 -26.20
C VAL A 303 -4.93 29.61 -26.16
N PHE A 304 -5.53 28.99 -27.16
CA PHE A 304 -5.53 27.53 -27.24
C PHE A 304 -4.27 27.01 -27.93
N GLY A 305 -3.61 26.05 -27.29
CA GLY A 305 -2.50 25.30 -27.90
C GLY A 305 -2.97 24.25 -28.90
N HIS A 306 -2.07 23.86 -29.81
CA HIS A 306 -2.24 22.81 -30.83
C HIS A 306 -3.54 22.96 -31.63
N CYS A 307 -3.84 24.18 -32.06
CA CYS A 307 -5.02 24.47 -32.88
C CYS A 307 -4.71 25.35 -34.10
N GLY A 308 -3.42 25.61 -34.37
CA GLY A 308 -2.98 26.36 -35.54
C GLY A 308 -2.86 27.87 -35.31
N VAL A 309 -2.75 28.33 -34.05
CA VAL A 309 -2.43 29.73 -33.73
C VAL A 309 -0.94 29.95 -33.98
N SER A 310 -0.57 30.53 -35.13
CA SER A 310 0.79 30.49 -35.68
C SER A 310 1.90 30.84 -34.68
N ARG A 311 1.76 31.93 -33.92
CA ARG A 311 2.79 32.35 -32.94
C ARG A 311 2.88 31.44 -31.71
N ASN A 312 1.78 30.79 -31.31
CA ASN A 312 1.79 29.81 -30.23
C ASN A 312 2.46 28.50 -30.68
N GLU A 313 2.15 28.02 -31.88
CA GLU A 313 2.78 26.81 -32.43
C GLU A 313 4.30 27.03 -32.61
N LEU A 314 4.74 28.25 -32.97
CA LEU A 314 6.17 28.59 -33.00
C LEU A 314 6.82 28.52 -31.61
N ALA A 315 6.13 28.98 -30.56
CA ALA A 315 6.61 28.88 -29.19
C ALA A 315 6.71 27.41 -28.73
N ASP A 316 5.75 26.56 -29.11
CA ASP A 316 5.77 25.11 -28.85
C ASP A 316 6.93 24.40 -29.55
N VAL A 317 7.17 24.70 -30.83
CA VAL A 317 8.34 24.16 -31.54
C VAL A 317 9.64 24.60 -30.85
N ALA A 318 9.73 25.86 -30.44
CA ALA A 318 10.90 26.38 -29.75
C ALA A 318 11.10 25.78 -28.35
N SER A 319 10.03 25.50 -27.61
CA SER A 319 10.09 24.88 -26.28
C SER A 319 10.54 23.42 -26.38
N ASN A 320 10.03 22.67 -27.38
CA ASN A 320 10.43 21.29 -27.65
C ASN A 320 11.90 21.19 -28.12
N ALA A 321 12.38 22.15 -28.91
CA ALA A 321 13.79 22.21 -29.31
C ALA A 321 14.73 22.55 -28.14
N ALA A 322 14.22 23.17 -27.08
CA ALA A 322 15.03 23.70 -25.98
C ALA A 322 15.48 22.64 -24.95
N HIS A 323 15.04 21.38 -25.05
CA HIS A 323 15.46 20.31 -24.13
C HIS A 323 16.98 20.04 -24.13
N GLY A 324 17.70 20.48 -25.18
CA GLY A 324 19.16 20.41 -25.28
C GLY A 324 19.92 21.69 -24.86
N CYS A 325 19.24 22.74 -24.39
CA CYS A 325 19.90 24.00 -24.03
C CYS A 325 20.87 23.86 -22.84
N SER A 326 21.82 24.81 -22.73
CA SER A 326 22.83 24.81 -21.66
C SER A 326 22.38 25.49 -20.37
N THR A 327 21.30 26.29 -20.42
CA THR A 327 20.70 26.97 -19.27
C THR A 327 20.18 25.95 -18.27
N ARG A 328 20.54 26.08 -16.98
CA ARG A 328 20.16 25.12 -15.93
C ARG A 328 19.50 25.83 -14.74
N TYR A 329 18.18 25.70 -14.62
CA TYR A 329 17.45 26.22 -13.47
C TYR A 329 17.55 25.31 -12.23
N PRO A 330 17.48 25.88 -11.01
CA PRO A 330 17.31 25.10 -9.78
C PRO A 330 16.02 24.28 -9.79
N LEU A 331 16.02 23.20 -9.01
CA LEU A 331 14.89 22.28 -8.91
C LEU A 331 13.73 22.97 -8.18
N TRP A 332 12.51 22.80 -8.68
CA TRP A 332 11.33 23.27 -7.97
C TRP A 332 11.04 22.40 -6.74
N HIS A 333 10.71 23.00 -5.60
CA HIS A 333 10.34 22.27 -4.39
C HIS A 333 9.22 21.23 -4.61
N LYS A 334 8.20 21.50 -5.46
CA LYS A 334 7.16 20.49 -5.75
C LYS A 334 7.71 19.31 -6.56
N ASP A 335 8.65 19.56 -7.47
CA ASP A 335 9.34 18.51 -8.19
C ASP A 335 10.22 17.68 -7.25
N ALA A 336 10.94 18.33 -6.33
CA ALA A 336 11.71 17.64 -5.29
C ALA A 336 10.82 16.74 -4.40
N LEU A 337 9.62 17.20 -4.02
CA LEU A 337 8.63 16.37 -3.31
C LEU A 337 8.12 15.21 -4.16
N SER A 338 7.87 15.42 -5.45
CA SER A 338 7.44 14.37 -6.39
C SER A 338 8.52 13.30 -6.57
N ILE A 339 9.77 13.71 -6.74
CA ILE A 339 10.95 12.83 -6.83
C ILE A 339 11.12 12.05 -5.53
N ALA A 340 11.05 12.71 -4.37
CA ALA A 340 11.13 12.05 -3.07
C ALA A 340 10.04 10.98 -2.89
N ARG A 341 8.79 11.31 -3.25
CA ARG A 341 7.68 10.33 -3.21
C ARG A 341 7.96 9.13 -4.11
N GLY A 342 8.46 9.35 -5.33
CA GLY A 342 8.82 8.29 -6.27
C GLY A 342 9.95 7.40 -5.74
N LYS A 343 11.02 7.99 -5.17
CA LYS A 343 12.12 7.25 -4.55
C LYS A 343 11.65 6.39 -3.39
N ILE A 344 10.85 6.96 -2.47
CA ILE A 344 10.29 6.23 -1.32
C ILE A 344 9.42 5.06 -1.78
N ALA A 345 8.53 5.29 -2.75
CA ALA A 345 7.68 4.24 -3.31
C ALA A 345 8.47 3.14 -4.01
N THR A 346 9.56 3.49 -4.71
CA THR A 346 10.45 2.53 -5.37
C THR A 346 11.19 1.68 -4.34
N GLU A 347 11.71 2.29 -3.27
CA GLU A 347 12.35 1.57 -2.16
C GLU A 347 11.38 0.60 -1.47
N ALA A 348 10.14 1.04 -1.22
CA ALA A 348 9.09 0.21 -0.66
C ALA A 348 8.72 -0.95 -1.60
N SER A 349 8.63 -0.69 -2.91
CA SER A 349 8.35 -1.70 -3.92
C SER A 349 9.44 -2.77 -3.95
N LYS A 350 10.72 -2.40 -3.95
CA LYS A 350 11.84 -3.36 -3.88
C LYS A 350 11.78 -4.25 -2.62
N LYS A 351 11.44 -3.68 -1.46
CA LYS A 351 11.23 -4.45 -0.22
C LYS A 351 10.05 -5.42 -0.34
N LEU A 352 9.03 -5.07 -1.12
CA LEU A 352 7.87 -5.91 -1.36
C LEU A 352 8.16 -7.00 -2.41
N GLU A 353 8.95 -6.71 -3.45
CA GLU A 353 9.41 -7.69 -4.44
C GLU A 353 10.17 -8.85 -3.81
N ALA A 354 10.94 -8.61 -2.75
CA ALA A 354 11.62 -9.66 -2.01
C ALA A 354 10.66 -10.66 -1.33
N ARG A 355 9.35 -10.40 -1.27
CA ARG A 355 8.35 -11.29 -0.67
C ARG A 355 7.57 -12.04 -1.74
N GLU A 356 7.55 -13.37 -1.66
CA GLU A 356 6.80 -14.23 -2.59
C GLU A 356 5.38 -14.55 -2.05
N SER A 357 4.48 -13.55 -2.03
CA SER A 357 3.06 -13.77 -1.69
C SER A 357 2.25 -14.29 -2.89
N HIS A 358 1.07 -14.88 -2.62
CA HIS A 358 0.15 -15.25 -3.70
C HIS A 358 -0.29 -14.02 -4.51
N CYS A 359 -0.65 -12.93 -3.84
CA CYS A 359 -1.04 -11.67 -4.47
C CYS A 359 0.03 -11.18 -5.46
N ARG A 360 1.30 -11.24 -5.07
CA ARG A 360 2.41 -10.90 -5.96
C ARG A 360 2.48 -11.81 -7.19
N ARG A 361 2.24 -13.13 -7.05
CA ARG A 361 2.28 -14.06 -8.19
C ARG A 361 1.16 -13.80 -9.19
N VAL A 362 -0.04 -13.46 -8.72
CA VAL A 362 -1.23 -13.35 -9.58
C VAL A 362 -1.44 -11.95 -10.17
N VAL A 363 -1.12 -10.90 -9.42
CA VAL A 363 -1.32 -9.50 -9.86
C VAL A 363 -0.09 -8.61 -9.76
N GLY A 364 1.06 -9.14 -9.32
CA GLY A 364 2.29 -8.36 -9.14
C GLY A 364 2.18 -7.36 -8.00
N LEU A 365 2.79 -6.18 -8.17
CA LEU A 365 2.69 -5.07 -7.22
C LEU A 365 1.58 -4.08 -7.55
N ARG A 366 0.52 -4.53 -8.24
CA ARG A 366 -0.54 -3.65 -8.73
C ARG A 366 -1.59 -3.43 -7.61
N PRO A 367 -1.77 -2.19 -7.11
CA PRO A 367 -2.78 -1.91 -6.11
C PRO A 367 -4.18 -1.95 -6.72
N THR A 368 -5.18 -2.28 -5.91
CA THR A 368 -6.59 -2.27 -6.36
C THR A 368 -7.12 -0.83 -6.43
N LYS A 369 -7.42 -0.35 -7.64
CA LYS A 369 -7.94 1.01 -7.88
C LYS A 369 -9.46 1.06 -7.73
N SER A 370 -10.05 2.26 -7.67
CA SER A 370 -11.51 2.43 -7.62
C SER A 370 -12.21 1.91 -8.87
N LYS A 371 -11.57 2.03 -10.05
CA LYS A 371 -12.08 1.46 -11.31
C LYS A 371 -12.17 -0.08 -11.33
N HIS A 372 -11.52 -0.77 -10.40
CA HIS A 372 -11.59 -2.23 -10.28
C HIS A 372 -12.72 -2.69 -9.33
N LEU A 373 -13.44 -1.75 -8.71
CA LEU A 373 -14.55 -2.07 -7.83
C LEU A 373 -15.84 -2.26 -8.62
N THR A 374 -16.66 -3.20 -8.17
CA THR A 374 -17.96 -3.52 -8.76
C THR A 374 -19.08 -2.63 -8.24
N GLY A 375 -18.85 -1.93 -7.12
CA GLY A 375 -19.88 -1.20 -6.37
C GLY A 375 -20.69 -2.10 -5.43
N VAL A 376 -20.50 -3.42 -5.50
CA VAL A 376 -21.16 -4.42 -4.63
C VAL A 376 -20.15 -4.92 -3.60
N ARG A 377 -20.41 -4.61 -2.31
CA ARG A 377 -19.50 -4.93 -1.19
C ARG A 377 -19.05 -6.39 -1.18
N LEU A 378 -19.98 -7.33 -1.32
CA LEU A 378 -19.67 -8.76 -1.31
C LEU A 378 -18.66 -9.11 -2.39
N LEU A 379 -18.91 -8.69 -3.63
CA LEU A 379 -18.03 -8.97 -4.77
C LEU A 379 -16.65 -8.35 -4.57
N ASP A 380 -16.60 -7.10 -4.11
CA ASP A 380 -15.32 -6.41 -3.85
C ASP A 380 -14.49 -7.12 -2.77
N CYS A 381 -15.15 -7.61 -1.71
CA CYS A 381 -14.50 -8.38 -0.66
C CYS A 381 -13.98 -9.74 -1.14
N LEU A 382 -14.80 -10.48 -1.89
CA LEU A 382 -14.38 -11.76 -2.46
C LEU A 382 -13.22 -11.58 -3.43
N ALA A 383 -13.22 -10.49 -4.23
CA ALA A 383 -12.12 -10.18 -5.13
C ALA A 383 -10.80 -9.89 -4.38
N SER A 384 -10.84 -9.16 -3.26
CA SER A 384 -9.65 -8.94 -2.44
C SER A 384 -9.19 -10.21 -1.71
N GLN A 385 -10.12 -11.01 -1.18
CA GLN A 385 -9.78 -12.32 -0.58
C GLN A 385 -9.20 -13.29 -1.62
N ALA A 386 -9.70 -13.23 -2.86
CA ALA A 386 -9.22 -14.00 -4.00
C ALA A 386 -7.76 -13.68 -4.32
N ARG A 387 -7.46 -12.40 -4.57
CA ARG A 387 -6.09 -11.96 -4.88
C ARG A 387 -5.10 -12.18 -3.74
N THR A 388 -5.55 -12.17 -2.49
CA THR A 388 -4.68 -12.49 -1.33
C THR A 388 -4.60 -13.98 -1.00
N ASN A 389 -5.40 -14.83 -1.65
CA ASN A 389 -5.65 -16.23 -1.30
C ASN A 389 -5.98 -16.45 0.19
N TRP A 390 -6.55 -15.44 0.85
CA TRP A 390 -6.78 -15.43 2.28
C TRP A 390 -8.27 -15.26 2.57
N SER A 391 -8.99 -16.38 2.60
CA SER A 391 -10.44 -16.42 2.81
C SER A 391 -10.80 -17.48 3.85
N PRO A 392 -11.88 -17.28 4.65
CA PRO A 392 -12.40 -18.36 5.48
C PRO A 392 -13.00 -19.51 4.66
N TYR A 393 -13.35 -19.30 3.39
CA TYR A 393 -14.05 -20.28 2.56
C TYR A 393 -13.11 -21.14 1.71
N TRP A 394 -12.00 -20.56 1.25
CA TRP A 394 -10.97 -21.19 0.42
C TRP A 394 -9.59 -20.60 0.73
N GLY A 395 -8.54 -21.10 0.09
CA GLY A 395 -7.20 -20.54 0.24
C GLY A 395 -6.60 -20.82 1.63
N ASP A 396 -5.63 -20.01 2.04
CA ASP A 396 -4.69 -20.35 3.11
C ASP A 396 -5.34 -20.35 4.50
N LEU A 397 -6.26 -19.41 4.75
CA LEU A 397 -6.97 -19.35 6.02
C LEU A 397 -7.94 -20.53 6.18
N HIS A 398 -8.67 -20.89 5.13
CA HIS A 398 -9.52 -22.09 5.15
C HIS A 398 -8.70 -23.34 5.50
N ARG A 399 -7.53 -23.53 4.88
CA ARG A 399 -6.63 -24.66 5.18
C ARG A 399 -6.13 -24.63 6.63
N THR A 400 -5.83 -23.45 7.14
CA THR A 400 -5.41 -23.28 8.54
C THR A 400 -6.52 -23.67 9.51
N MET A 401 -7.78 -23.41 9.16
CA MET A 401 -8.94 -23.78 9.99
C MET A 401 -9.29 -25.28 9.89
N ASN A 402 -8.87 -25.98 8.83
CA ASN A 402 -9.29 -27.37 8.53
C ASN A 402 -8.08 -28.27 8.18
N PRO A 403 -7.34 -28.81 9.18
CA PRO A 403 -6.04 -29.45 8.98
C PRO A 403 -6.01 -30.98 8.63
N SER A 404 -7.13 -31.65 8.33
CA SER A 404 -7.19 -33.12 8.05
C SER A 404 -6.89 -33.48 6.56
N PRO A 405 -6.36 -34.68 6.18
CA PRO A 405 -5.73 -34.92 4.86
C PRO A 405 -6.72 -35.40 3.76
N PRO A 406 -6.38 -35.29 2.44
CA PRO A 406 -5.10 -34.90 1.83
C PRO A 406 -5.04 -33.42 1.43
N LYS A 407 -3.83 -32.97 1.04
CA LYS A 407 -3.60 -31.76 0.21
C LYS A 407 -4.28 -31.96 -1.14
N ALA A 408 -5.60 -32.00 -1.15
CA ALA A 408 -6.42 -32.25 -2.31
C ALA A 408 -7.57 -31.24 -2.26
N CYS A 409 -7.88 -30.65 -3.39
CA CYS A 409 -9.04 -29.81 -3.52
C CYS A 409 -10.29 -30.62 -3.18
N ARG A 410 -11.14 -30.09 -2.28
CA ARG A 410 -12.38 -30.77 -1.85
C ARG A 410 -13.35 -31.12 -2.99
N PHE A 411 -13.13 -30.51 -4.16
CA PHE A 411 -13.97 -30.64 -5.34
C PHE A 411 -13.35 -31.51 -6.45
N CYS A 412 -12.06 -31.86 -6.36
CA CYS A 412 -11.39 -32.66 -7.38
C CYS A 412 -11.68 -34.16 -7.28
N SER A 413 -12.18 -34.63 -6.14
CA SER A 413 -12.54 -36.04 -5.94
C SER A 413 -13.91 -36.34 -6.54
N ASN A 414 -14.00 -37.28 -7.48
CA ASN A 414 -15.27 -37.73 -8.06
C ASN A 414 -16.25 -38.28 -6.99
N PRO A 415 -17.57 -38.16 -7.16
CA PRO A 415 -18.51 -39.06 -6.49
C PRO A 415 -18.23 -40.49 -6.97
N PRO A 416 -18.26 -41.52 -6.09
CA PRO A 416 -18.05 -42.89 -6.54
C PRO A 416 -19.21 -43.29 -7.45
N THR A 417 -18.94 -43.38 -8.74
CA THR A 417 -19.80 -44.05 -9.71
C THR A 417 -19.94 -45.51 -9.33
N SER A 418 -21.17 -45.96 -9.17
CA SER A 418 -21.55 -47.37 -9.09
C SER A 418 -21.01 -48.15 -10.29
N SER A 419 -20.05 -49.04 -10.05
CA SER A 419 -19.77 -50.20 -10.90
C SER A 419 -18.82 -51.12 -10.16
N SER A 420 -19.33 -52.31 -9.85
CA SER A 420 -18.64 -53.42 -9.23
C SER A 420 -17.43 -53.89 -10.06
N VAL A 421 -16.23 -53.76 -9.52
CA VAL A 421 -15.17 -54.77 -9.68
C VAL A 421 -14.37 -54.77 -8.38
N ALA A 422 -14.41 -55.89 -7.66
CA ALA A 422 -13.62 -56.08 -6.45
C ALA A 422 -12.12 -56.15 -6.78
N PRO A 423 -11.24 -55.39 -6.10
CA PRO A 423 -9.81 -55.67 -6.06
C PRO A 423 -9.39 -56.30 -4.72
N PRO A 424 -8.21 -56.92 -4.67
CA PRO A 424 -7.86 -57.90 -3.64
C PRO A 424 -7.56 -57.24 -2.29
N ILE A 425 -7.84 -58.01 -1.24
CA ILE A 425 -7.60 -57.71 0.17
C ILE A 425 -6.16 -57.23 0.38
N ALA A 426 -5.99 -55.91 0.54
CA ALA A 426 -4.77 -55.30 1.03
C ALA A 426 -4.84 -55.20 2.57
N GLN A 427 -3.85 -55.82 3.20
CA GLN A 427 -3.76 -56.09 4.62
C GLN A 427 -3.85 -54.82 5.49
N SER A 428 -4.78 -54.86 6.45
CA SER A 428 -4.84 -53.97 7.62
C SER A 428 -3.48 -53.88 8.33
N ARG A 429 -2.95 -52.66 8.48
CA ARG A 429 -1.80 -52.37 9.34
C ARG A 429 -2.19 -52.62 10.81
N LYS A 430 -1.76 -53.76 11.35
CA LYS A 430 -1.93 -54.14 12.76
C LYS A 430 -1.26 -53.11 13.70
N ARG A 431 -2.00 -52.66 14.72
CA ARG A 431 -1.44 -51.97 15.90
C ARG A 431 -0.52 -52.96 16.63
N GLY A 432 0.71 -52.57 16.97
CA GLY A 432 1.68 -53.41 17.69
C GLY A 432 1.19 -53.83 19.08
N ARG A 433 1.60 -55.02 19.55
CA ARG A 433 1.20 -55.59 20.85
C ARG A 433 1.98 -54.90 21.99
N THR A 434 1.46 -54.95 23.21
CA THR A 434 2.09 -54.38 24.42
C THR A 434 3.44 -55.00 24.78
N THR A 435 3.77 -56.15 24.19
CA THR A 435 4.98 -56.94 24.40
C THR A 435 6.14 -56.59 23.46
N ASP A 436 5.96 -55.65 22.54
CA ASP A 436 6.98 -55.31 21.55
C ASP A 436 8.10 -54.46 22.17
N ALA A 437 9.35 -54.71 21.74
CA ALA A 437 10.53 -53.96 22.21
C ALA A 437 10.51 -52.51 21.73
N VAL A 438 10.91 -51.57 22.60
CA VAL A 438 10.86 -50.12 22.34
C VAL A 438 12.17 -49.45 22.69
N GLU A 439 12.61 -48.53 21.84
CA GLU A 439 13.78 -47.70 22.09
C GLU A 439 13.39 -46.45 22.90
N CYS A 440 14.15 -46.15 23.95
CA CYS A 440 13.96 -44.95 24.75
C CYS A 440 14.35 -43.71 23.92
N PRO A 441 13.46 -42.73 23.72
CA PRO A 441 13.73 -41.58 22.86
C PRO A 441 14.79 -40.60 23.43
N GLU A 442 15.17 -40.75 24.70
CA GLU A 442 16.09 -39.85 25.39
C GLU A 442 17.54 -40.36 25.41
N CYS A 443 17.72 -41.69 25.43
CA CYS A 443 19.03 -42.31 25.58
C CYS A 443 19.27 -43.47 24.61
N SER A 444 18.34 -43.71 23.69
CA SER A 444 18.40 -44.75 22.65
C SER A 444 18.60 -46.18 23.16
N ILE A 445 18.28 -46.44 24.43
CA ILE A 445 18.31 -47.80 25.00
C ILE A 445 17.10 -48.59 24.52
N VAL A 446 17.33 -49.77 23.94
CA VAL A 446 16.27 -50.71 23.54
C VAL A 446 15.81 -51.52 24.74
N LEU A 447 14.51 -51.48 25.03
CA LEU A 447 13.87 -52.09 26.19
C LEU A 447 12.90 -53.18 25.72
N ALA A 448 12.86 -54.29 26.47
CA ALA A 448 12.17 -55.51 26.06
C ALA A 448 10.65 -55.35 25.89
N SER A 449 10.04 -54.35 26.52
CA SER A 449 8.60 -54.06 26.41
C SER A 449 8.29 -52.58 26.65
N ARG A 450 7.11 -52.13 26.24
CA ARG A 450 6.60 -50.78 26.57
C ARG A 450 6.51 -50.52 28.07
N SER A 451 6.11 -51.52 28.86
CA SER A 451 6.07 -51.43 30.33
C SER A 451 7.46 -51.19 30.94
N SER A 452 8.48 -51.89 30.43
CA SER A 452 9.88 -51.64 30.82
C SER A 452 10.35 -50.25 30.39
N GLY A 453 9.91 -49.78 29.23
CA GLY A 453 10.05 -48.41 28.74
C GLY A 453 9.57 -47.36 29.74
N VAL A 454 8.34 -47.51 30.22
CA VAL A 454 7.74 -46.58 31.19
C VAL A 454 8.49 -46.62 32.51
N GLY A 455 8.87 -47.81 32.99
CA GLY A 455 9.69 -47.96 34.20
C GLY A 455 11.04 -47.25 34.08
N HIS A 456 11.72 -47.39 32.95
CA HIS A 456 13.01 -46.75 32.68
C HIS A 456 12.90 -45.21 32.59
N LEU A 457 11.91 -44.67 31.87
CA LEU A 457 11.71 -43.22 31.80
C LEU A 457 11.41 -42.60 33.17
N ARG A 458 10.72 -43.33 34.04
CA ARG A 458 10.45 -42.90 35.42
C ARG A 458 11.69 -42.97 36.30
N ALA A 459 12.37 -44.11 36.33
CA ALA A 459 13.48 -44.36 37.24
C ALA A 459 14.78 -43.68 36.82
N THR A 460 15.06 -43.57 35.52
CA THR A 460 16.33 -43.07 34.98
C THR A 460 16.22 -41.61 34.53
N HIS A 461 15.07 -41.19 33.98
CA HIS A 461 14.87 -39.85 33.43
C HIS A 461 13.92 -38.96 34.25
N GLY A 462 13.26 -39.51 35.28
CA GLY A 462 12.42 -38.74 36.21
C GLY A 462 11.06 -38.31 35.64
N TYR A 463 10.61 -38.89 34.53
CA TYR A 463 9.34 -38.52 33.91
C TYR A 463 8.13 -38.97 34.76
N PRO A 464 7.06 -38.17 34.85
CA PRO A 464 5.80 -38.63 35.42
C PRO A 464 5.16 -39.70 34.54
N HIS A 465 4.46 -40.66 35.18
CA HIS A 465 3.97 -41.89 34.53
C HIS A 465 3.11 -41.65 33.27
N GLN A 466 2.21 -40.66 33.30
CA GLN A 466 1.37 -40.31 32.14
C GLN A 466 2.15 -39.74 30.95
N GLU A 467 3.25 -39.05 31.22
CA GLU A 467 4.07 -38.40 30.19
C GLU A 467 5.04 -39.42 29.56
N ALA A 468 5.60 -40.33 30.36
CA ALA A 468 6.34 -41.49 29.87
C ALA A 468 5.48 -42.40 28.96
N LEU A 469 4.20 -42.58 29.29
CA LEU A 469 3.25 -43.32 28.44
C LEU A 469 2.94 -42.60 27.12
N ARG A 470 2.83 -41.27 27.12
CA ARG A 470 2.64 -40.49 25.88
C ARG A 470 3.86 -40.58 24.99
N LEU A 471 5.06 -40.38 25.55
CA LEU A 471 6.32 -40.42 24.81
C LEU A 471 6.54 -41.77 24.10
N LEU A 472 6.24 -42.88 24.77
CA LEU A 472 6.38 -44.24 24.20
C LEU A 472 5.22 -44.69 23.32
N ARG A 473 4.07 -43.98 23.34
CA ARG A 473 3.01 -44.16 22.33
C ARG A 473 3.39 -43.56 20.98
N SER A 474 4.16 -42.47 20.98
CA SER A 474 4.65 -41.79 19.78
C SER A 474 5.99 -42.33 19.24
N ALA A 475 6.69 -43.17 20.00
CA ALA A 475 7.97 -43.73 19.57
C ALA A 475 7.79 -44.88 18.55
N PRO A 476 8.60 -44.92 17.47
CA PRO A 476 8.59 -46.03 16.52
C PRO A 476 9.07 -47.34 17.18
N PRO A 477 8.62 -48.51 16.70
CA PRO A 477 9.16 -49.80 17.17
C PRO A 477 10.65 -49.90 16.84
N ALA A 478 11.45 -50.48 17.73
CA ALA A 478 12.89 -50.59 17.54
C ALA A 478 13.22 -51.38 16.25
N PRO A 479 14.21 -50.94 15.45
CA PRO A 479 14.58 -51.65 14.22
C PRO A 479 15.10 -53.06 14.54
N PRO A 480 14.81 -54.09 13.72
CA PRO A 480 15.40 -55.41 13.89
C PRO A 480 16.87 -55.33 13.50
N GLY A 481 17.74 -55.13 14.49
CA GLY A 481 19.19 -54.99 14.34
C GLY A 481 19.93 -56.09 15.09
N ASP A 482 20.96 -56.61 14.42
CA ASP A 482 21.76 -57.80 14.71
C ASP A 482 22.26 -57.91 16.17
N ARG A 483 22.02 -59.06 16.81
CA ARG A 483 22.10 -59.23 18.28
C ARG A 483 23.47 -59.65 18.83
N THR A 484 24.56 -59.56 18.06
CA THR A 484 25.82 -60.25 18.46
C THR A 484 27.13 -59.46 18.26
N GLY A 485 27.09 -58.14 18.05
CA GLY A 485 28.30 -57.30 17.96
C GLY A 485 28.67 -56.59 19.29
N PRO A 486 29.96 -56.37 19.60
CA PRO A 486 30.38 -55.63 20.80
C PRO A 486 29.97 -54.14 20.73
N HIS A 487 29.43 -53.62 21.83
CA HIS A 487 28.83 -52.27 21.94
C HIS A 487 29.80 -51.26 22.59
N LYS A 488 30.04 -50.13 21.94
CA LYS A 488 30.91 -49.05 22.45
C LYS A 488 30.14 -48.08 23.36
N CYS A 489 30.76 -47.63 24.44
CA CYS A 489 30.25 -46.52 25.24
C CYS A 489 30.30 -45.21 24.45
N LEU A 490 29.24 -44.39 24.53
CA LEU A 490 29.14 -43.10 23.82
C LEU A 490 30.02 -41.99 24.41
N TYR A 491 30.49 -42.17 25.64
CA TYR A 491 31.24 -41.16 26.41
C TYR A 491 32.71 -41.55 26.65
N CYS A 492 33.09 -42.81 26.38
CA CYS A 492 34.47 -43.27 26.53
C CYS A 492 34.79 -44.43 25.58
N PRO A 493 36.07 -44.77 25.35
CA PRO A 493 36.45 -45.76 24.34
C PRO A 493 36.18 -47.23 24.74
N ARG A 494 35.50 -47.51 25.87
CA ARG A 494 35.26 -48.88 26.34
C ARG A 494 34.20 -49.62 25.53
N MET A 495 34.47 -50.89 25.25
CA MET A 495 33.59 -51.83 24.52
C MET A 495 33.00 -52.87 25.47
N PHE A 496 31.76 -53.27 25.25
CA PHE A 496 31.04 -54.23 26.10
C PHE A 496 30.33 -55.27 25.24
N ARG A 497 30.34 -56.54 25.69
CA ARG A 497 29.72 -57.65 24.96
C ARG A 497 28.20 -57.56 24.87
N PHE A 498 27.54 -56.93 25.85
CA PHE A 498 26.09 -56.82 25.90
C PHE A 498 25.63 -55.39 26.22
N VAL A 499 24.48 -54.99 25.66
CA VAL A 499 23.86 -53.67 25.90
C VAL A 499 23.61 -53.39 27.40
N PRO A 500 23.11 -54.33 28.23
CA PRO A 500 22.88 -54.07 29.65
C PRO A 500 24.15 -53.69 30.43
N THR A 501 25.30 -54.25 30.04
CA THR A 501 26.60 -53.90 30.64
C THR A 501 27.11 -52.52 30.24
N VAL A 502 26.82 -52.04 29.01
CA VAL A 502 27.08 -50.64 28.63
C VAL A 502 26.24 -49.70 29.50
N ASN A 503 24.97 -50.05 29.71
CA ASN A 503 24.00 -49.22 30.43
C ASN A 503 24.40 -49.03 31.89
N ARG A 504 24.84 -50.09 32.58
CA ARG A 504 25.38 -49.99 33.94
C ARG A 504 26.62 -49.10 33.99
N HIS A 505 27.52 -49.22 33.02
CA HIS A 505 28.73 -48.41 32.94
C HIS A 505 28.45 -46.91 32.74
N VAL A 506 27.52 -46.55 31.84
CA VAL A 506 27.15 -45.13 31.57
C VAL A 506 26.51 -44.50 32.81
N VAL A 507 25.63 -45.22 33.50
CA VAL A 507 24.97 -44.73 34.72
C VAL A 507 25.95 -44.56 35.88
N GLU A 508 26.92 -45.47 36.03
CA GLU A 508 27.90 -45.41 37.12
C GLU A 508 29.05 -44.41 36.89
N LYS A 509 29.48 -44.19 35.64
CA LYS A 509 30.71 -43.46 35.34
C LYS A 509 30.53 -42.14 34.57
N HIS A 510 29.37 -41.90 33.93
CA HIS A 510 29.13 -40.73 33.07
C HIS A 510 27.86 -39.95 33.44
N ARG A 511 27.43 -40.07 34.71
CA ARG A 511 26.15 -39.55 35.21
C ARG A 511 26.03 -38.02 35.13
N ASP A 512 27.11 -37.29 35.38
CA ASP A 512 27.11 -35.83 35.44
C ASP A 512 27.27 -35.17 34.06
N GLU A 513 28.00 -35.78 33.12
CA GLU A 513 28.11 -35.29 31.74
C GLU A 513 26.78 -35.37 30.98
N ALA A 514 25.96 -36.38 31.27
CA ALA A 514 24.58 -36.48 30.78
C ALA A 514 23.66 -35.39 31.36
N ARG A 515 24.01 -34.79 32.51
CA ARG A 515 23.27 -33.67 33.13
C ARG A 515 23.66 -32.32 32.52
N ILE A 516 24.92 -32.13 32.11
CA ILE A 516 25.44 -30.85 31.59
C ILE A 516 24.86 -30.47 30.21
N ARG A 517 24.48 -31.43 29.35
CA ARG A 517 23.75 -31.14 28.09
C ARG A 517 22.35 -30.53 28.28
N ARG A 518 21.84 -30.36 29.52
CA ARG A 518 20.56 -29.67 29.83
C ARG A 518 20.66 -28.15 29.99
N ALA A 519 21.84 -27.53 30.00
CA ALA A 519 21.96 -26.08 30.15
C ALA A 519 21.62 -25.33 28.84
N ARG A 520 20.40 -24.79 28.76
CA ARG A 520 19.94 -23.89 27.69
C ARG A 520 20.43 -22.45 27.98
N PRO A 521 20.77 -21.62 26.97
CA PRO A 521 21.12 -20.21 27.19
C PRO A 521 19.99 -19.44 27.89
N ALA A 522 20.39 -18.48 28.74
CA ALA A 522 19.55 -17.69 29.62
C ALA A 522 18.31 -17.05 28.96
N ALA A 523 17.22 -17.02 29.72
CA ALA A 523 15.99 -16.32 29.36
C ALA A 523 16.25 -14.81 29.26
N GLN A 524 15.89 -14.20 28.13
CA GLN A 524 15.71 -12.75 28.05
C GLN A 524 14.49 -12.33 28.90
N PRO A 525 14.53 -11.15 29.53
CA PRO A 525 13.45 -10.68 30.40
C PRO A 525 12.14 -10.50 29.64
N ALA A 526 11.05 -10.82 30.34
CA ALA A 526 9.69 -10.80 29.82
C ALA A 526 9.34 -9.46 29.17
N THR A 527 9.09 -9.49 27.85
CA THR A 527 8.37 -8.43 27.16
C THR A 527 6.95 -8.39 27.69
N SER A 528 6.54 -7.23 28.20
CA SER A 528 5.16 -6.97 28.61
C SER A 528 4.20 -7.25 27.44
N PRO A 529 3.12 -8.01 27.66
CA PRO A 529 2.24 -8.41 26.57
C PRO A 529 1.48 -7.20 26.02
N THR A 530 1.64 -6.98 24.72
CA THR A 530 0.82 -6.08 23.91
C THR A 530 -0.66 -6.49 24.02
N PRO A 531 -1.59 -5.55 24.24
CA PRO A 531 -3.01 -5.89 24.34
C PRO A 531 -3.53 -6.35 22.98
N SER A 532 -3.94 -7.60 22.89
CA SER A 532 -4.66 -8.17 21.73
C SER A 532 -6.15 -7.90 21.85
N GLY A 533 -6.82 -7.72 20.71
CA GLY A 533 -8.24 -7.34 20.64
C GLY A 533 -9.24 -8.50 20.85
N PRO A 534 -10.55 -8.22 20.67
CA PRO A 534 -11.63 -9.21 20.80
C PRO A 534 -11.48 -10.40 19.85
N CYS A 535 -12.06 -11.54 20.24
CA CYS A 535 -12.38 -12.64 19.35
C CYS A 535 -13.39 -12.15 18.30
N HIS A 536 -13.24 -12.63 17.08
CA HIS A 536 -14.06 -12.23 15.93
C HIS A 536 -15.18 -13.24 15.63
N LEU A 537 -15.18 -14.38 16.34
CA LEU A 537 -16.18 -15.44 16.22
C LEU A 537 -17.16 -15.44 17.39
N CYS A 538 -16.81 -14.78 18.49
CA CYS A 538 -17.67 -14.61 19.66
C CYS A 538 -17.29 -13.35 20.46
N SER A 539 -18.08 -13.05 21.49
CA SER A 539 -17.94 -11.86 22.33
C SER A 539 -16.73 -11.86 23.27
N PHE A 540 -15.85 -12.87 23.21
CA PHE A 540 -14.74 -13.02 24.14
C PHE A 540 -13.60 -12.04 23.85
N THR A 541 -13.06 -11.38 24.88
CA THR A 541 -11.92 -10.45 24.78
C THR A 541 -10.77 -10.91 25.66
N SER A 542 -9.55 -11.01 25.12
CA SER A 542 -8.36 -11.40 25.90
C SER A 542 -7.32 -10.30 25.99
N ARG A 543 -6.79 -10.04 27.19
CA ARG A 543 -5.76 -9.02 27.44
C ARG A 543 -4.37 -9.40 26.91
N THR A 544 -4.15 -10.67 26.51
CA THR A 544 -2.86 -11.14 26.00
C THR A 544 -3.03 -11.95 24.72
N LYS A 545 -2.08 -11.81 23.78
CA LYS A 545 -2.09 -12.54 22.50
C LYS A 545 -2.13 -14.05 22.70
N ALA A 546 -1.49 -14.55 23.76
CA ALA A 546 -1.53 -15.95 24.16
C ALA A 546 -2.93 -16.39 24.61
N GLY A 547 -3.63 -15.57 25.41
CA GLY A 547 -4.99 -15.86 25.85
C GLY A 547 -6.00 -15.83 24.70
N LEU A 548 -5.88 -14.90 23.75
CA LEU A 548 -6.72 -14.89 22.54
C LEU A 548 -6.44 -16.12 21.67
N THR A 549 -5.17 -16.50 21.52
CA THR A 549 -4.78 -17.69 20.75
C THR A 549 -5.30 -18.96 21.42
N SER A 550 -5.16 -19.13 22.74
CA SER A 550 -5.71 -20.27 23.48
C SER A 550 -7.24 -20.32 23.50
N HIS A 551 -7.92 -19.17 23.43
CA HIS A 551 -9.38 -19.12 23.28
C HIS A 551 -9.80 -19.54 21.87
N LEU A 552 -9.15 -19.01 20.83
CA LEU A 552 -9.39 -19.44 19.46
C LEU A 552 -9.08 -20.94 19.27
N LEU A 553 -8.08 -21.47 19.98
CA LEU A 553 -7.66 -22.88 19.89
C LEU A 553 -8.55 -23.84 20.70
N ARG A 554 -9.09 -23.42 21.85
CA ARG A 554 -9.97 -24.26 22.69
C ARG A 554 -11.45 -24.15 22.35
N THR A 555 -11.89 -22.96 21.97
CA THR A 555 -13.32 -22.67 21.74
C THR A 555 -13.66 -22.69 20.25
N HIS A 556 -12.67 -22.46 19.39
CA HIS A 556 -12.84 -22.43 17.92
C HIS A 556 -11.84 -23.34 17.17
N ASN A 557 -11.08 -24.21 17.86
CA ASN A 557 -10.11 -25.15 17.28
C ASN A 557 -9.07 -24.57 16.30
N PHE A 558 -8.67 -23.31 16.48
CA PHE A 558 -7.74 -22.59 15.60
C PHE A 558 -6.25 -22.77 16.02
N ASP A 559 -5.43 -23.51 15.26
CA ASP A 559 -3.97 -23.64 15.51
C ASP A 559 -3.13 -22.70 14.61
N ARG A 560 -2.05 -22.12 15.16
CA ARG A 560 -1.32 -20.97 14.59
C ARG A 560 0.15 -21.25 14.28
N ARG A 561 0.56 -22.52 14.19
CA ARG A 561 1.94 -22.88 13.79
C ARG A 561 2.06 -22.90 12.27
N LEU A 562 2.68 -21.85 11.69
CA LEU A 562 3.09 -21.84 10.29
C LEU A 562 4.18 -22.91 10.06
N PRO A 563 4.03 -23.82 9.08
CA PRO A 563 5.13 -24.68 8.66
C PRO A 563 6.14 -23.89 7.81
N LYS A 564 7.43 -24.13 8.07
CA LYS A 564 8.56 -23.70 7.24
C LYS A 564 8.54 -24.45 5.90
N ARG A 565 8.81 -23.71 4.81
CA ARG A 565 9.30 -24.12 3.47
C ARG A 565 8.71 -25.41 2.87
N HIS A 566 7.90 -25.32 1.82
CA HIS A 566 7.68 -26.46 0.92
C HIS A 566 7.33 -26.03 -0.52
N ARG A 567 7.82 -26.83 -1.48
CA ARG A 567 7.79 -26.67 -2.95
C ARG A 567 6.37 -26.81 -3.54
N SER A 568 6.13 -26.10 -4.65
CA SER A 568 4.99 -26.24 -5.56
C SER A 568 5.02 -27.61 -6.25
N ASN A 569 3.99 -28.45 -6.06
CA ASN A 569 3.34 -29.25 -7.12
C ASN A 569 2.30 -30.29 -6.69
N ASP A 570 1.96 -30.47 -5.40
CA ASP A 570 0.92 -31.45 -5.01
C ASP A 570 -0.28 -30.77 -4.32
N CYS A 571 -1.26 -30.38 -5.15
CA CYS A 571 -2.65 -29.90 -4.91
C CYS A 571 -2.98 -29.08 -3.62
N GLU A 572 -3.40 -27.82 -3.79
CA GLU A 572 -3.88 -26.95 -2.71
C GLU A 572 -5.14 -26.21 -3.17
N GLU A 573 -6.22 -26.19 -2.38
CA GLU A 573 -7.47 -25.47 -2.67
C GLU A 573 -7.26 -23.94 -2.62
N SER A 574 -6.45 -23.43 -3.54
CA SER A 574 -6.21 -22.01 -3.78
C SER A 574 -7.25 -21.46 -4.74
N VAL A 575 -7.42 -20.14 -4.73
CA VAL A 575 -8.31 -19.46 -5.66
C VAL A 575 -7.92 -19.72 -7.10
N GLU A 576 -6.62 -19.73 -7.38
CA GLU A 576 -6.05 -20.08 -8.68
C GLU A 576 -6.44 -21.50 -9.11
N HIS A 577 -6.40 -22.47 -8.20
CA HIS A 577 -6.87 -23.82 -8.48
C HIS A 577 -8.39 -23.84 -8.79
N LEU A 578 -9.22 -23.15 -7.99
CA LEU A 578 -10.67 -23.08 -8.22
C LEU A 578 -10.98 -22.43 -9.58
N LEU A 579 -10.29 -21.34 -9.91
CA LEU A 579 -10.49 -20.54 -11.12
C LEU A 579 -9.99 -21.20 -12.39
N PHE A 580 -8.96 -22.05 -12.35
CA PHE A 580 -8.30 -22.53 -13.58
C PHE A 580 -8.18 -24.05 -13.71
N HIS A 581 -8.16 -24.79 -12.60
CA HIS A 581 -7.71 -26.18 -12.61
C HIS A 581 -8.75 -27.16 -12.08
N CYS A 582 -9.66 -26.74 -11.21
CA CYS A 582 -10.64 -27.62 -10.59
C CYS A 582 -11.63 -28.17 -11.64
N PRO A 583 -11.74 -29.50 -11.84
CA PRO A 583 -12.65 -30.07 -12.85
C PRO A 583 -14.12 -29.76 -12.59
N ARG A 584 -14.53 -29.72 -11.31
CA ARG A 584 -15.92 -29.49 -10.89
C ARG A 584 -16.46 -28.09 -11.24
N PHE A 585 -15.59 -27.12 -11.41
CA PHE A 585 -15.98 -25.76 -11.82
C PHE A 585 -15.83 -25.51 -13.33
N SER A 586 -15.63 -26.55 -14.16
CA SER A 586 -15.52 -26.42 -15.63
C SER A 586 -16.72 -25.71 -16.26
N ALA A 587 -17.94 -26.17 -15.97
CA ALA A 587 -19.16 -25.54 -16.45
C ALA A 587 -19.30 -24.09 -15.96
N LEU A 588 -18.90 -23.81 -14.72
CA LEU A 588 -18.96 -22.48 -14.15
C LEU A 588 -17.93 -21.53 -14.76
N ARG A 589 -16.73 -22.01 -15.12
CA ARG A 589 -15.74 -21.23 -15.88
C ARG A 589 -16.27 -20.82 -17.24
N ILE A 590 -16.97 -21.73 -17.93
CA ILE A 590 -17.60 -21.43 -19.23
C ILE A 590 -18.69 -20.37 -19.05
N LYS A 591 -19.58 -20.53 -18.06
CA LYS A 591 -20.65 -19.57 -17.74
C LYS A 591 -20.12 -18.15 -17.54
N HIS A 592 -19.04 -18.00 -16.79
CA HIS A 592 -18.44 -16.70 -16.46
C HIS A 592 -17.34 -16.25 -17.45
N ALA A 593 -17.13 -17.01 -18.53
CA ALA A 593 -16.09 -16.77 -19.53
C ALA A 593 -14.69 -16.55 -18.88
N ILE A 594 -14.30 -17.39 -17.93
CA ILE A 594 -12.98 -17.34 -17.27
C ILE A 594 -11.90 -17.78 -18.25
N ARG A 595 -10.94 -16.89 -18.55
CA ARG A 595 -9.82 -17.18 -19.45
C ARG A 595 -8.75 -18.02 -18.74
N PRO A 596 -7.90 -18.74 -19.50
CA PRO A 596 -6.74 -19.46 -18.94
C PRO A 596 -5.83 -18.55 -18.09
N PRO A 597 -5.04 -19.13 -17.17
CA PRO A 597 -4.08 -18.37 -16.39
C PRO A 597 -3.03 -17.74 -17.32
N GLY A 598 -2.60 -16.51 -17.01
CA GLY A 598 -1.57 -15.81 -17.78
C GLY A 598 -1.87 -14.33 -18.03
N ASP A 599 -3.14 -13.90 -17.93
CA ASP A 599 -3.50 -12.48 -17.93
C ASP A 599 -3.77 -11.98 -16.50
N PRO A 600 -2.87 -11.18 -15.90
CA PRO A 600 -3.07 -10.59 -14.59
C PRO A 600 -4.29 -9.66 -14.50
N ASP A 601 -4.74 -9.04 -15.60
CA ASP A 601 -5.89 -8.12 -15.58
C ASP A 601 -7.20 -8.83 -15.28
N GLN A 602 -7.31 -10.11 -15.62
CA GLN A 602 -8.47 -10.93 -15.33
C GLN A 602 -8.82 -10.90 -13.83
N TRP A 603 -7.83 -10.89 -12.94
CA TRP A 603 -8.03 -10.85 -11.48
C TRP A 603 -8.67 -9.56 -10.95
N PHE A 604 -8.76 -8.51 -11.77
CA PHE A 604 -9.45 -7.25 -11.45
C PHE A 604 -10.83 -7.13 -12.09
N GLU A 605 -11.24 -8.12 -12.88
CA GLU A 605 -12.52 -8.08 -13.56
C GLU A 605 -13.67 -8.58 -12.70
N ARG A 606 -14.85 -8.05 -12.99
CA ARG A 606 -16.10 -8.34 -12.29
C ARG A 606 -16.51 -9.82 -12.33
N ARG A 607 -16.16 -10.54 -13.40
CA ARG A 607 -16.47 -11.97 -13.56
C ARG A 607 -15.82 -12.88 -12.51
N ILE A 608 -14.68 -12.47 -11.94
CA ILE A 608 -13.97 -13.29 -10.93
C ILE A 608 -14.76 -13.40 -9.63
N PRO A 609 -15.14 -12.31 -8.96
CA PRO A 609 -15.97 -12.42 -7.77
C PRO A 609 -17.37 -12.97 -8.06
N GLU A 610 -17.94 -12.76 -9.25
CA GLU A 610 -19.22 -13.39 -9.65
C GLU A 610 -19.12 -14.92 -9.75
N PHE A 611 -18.05 -15.42 -10.37
CA PHE A 611 -17.71 -16.84 -10.36
C PHE A 611 -17.58 -17.38 -8.93
N LEU A 612 -16.91 -16.64 -8.03
CA LEU A 612 -16.72 -17.07 -6.65
C LEU A 612 -18.03 -17.12 -5.85
N VAL A 613 -18.98 -16.21 -6.12
CA VAL A 613 -20.32 -16.27 -5.52
C VAL A 613 -21.06 -17.53 -5.94
N ASP A 614 -21.06 -17.87 -7.22
CA ASP A 614 -21.70 -19.09 -7.71
C ASP A 614 -20.99 -20.35 -7.20
N ALA A 615 -19.66 -20.31 -7.08
CA ALA A 615 -18.88 -21.41 -6.49
C ALA A 615 -19.23 -21.63 -5.01
N LEU A 616 -19.51 -20.57 -4.26
CA LEU A 616 -20.02 -20.66 -2.88
C LEU A 616 -21.43 -21.24 -2.77
N GLN A 617 -22.26 -21.06 -3.78
CA GLN A 617 -23.61 -21.66 -3.78
C GLN A 617 -23.54 -23.17 -4.01
N LEU A 618 -22.61 -23.62 -4.86
CA LEU A 618 -22.34 -25.05 -5.06
C LEU A 618 -21.75 -25.74 -3.82
N LEU A 619 -21.15 -24.98 -2.91
CA LEU A 619 -20.67 -25.46 -1.60
C LEU A 619 -21.79 -25.76 -0.60
N ASP A 620 -22.98 -25.20 -0.83
CA ASP A 620 -24.14 -25.33 0.07
C ASP A 620 -25.12 -26.42 -0.36
N ASP A 621 -24.82 -27.17 -1.42
CA ASP A 621 -25.70 -28.25 -1.90
C ASP A 621 -25.73 -29.40 -0.86
N PRO A 622 -26.89 -29.74 -0.29
CA PRO A 622 -27.00 -30.74 0.79
C PRO A 622 -26.57 -32.15 0.37
N SER A 623 -26.43 -32.42 -0.92
CA SER A 623 -25.95 -33.70 -1.45
C SER A 623 -24.44 -33.98 -1.21
N ASP A 624 -23.65 -32.97 -0.81
CA ASP A 624 -22.22 -33.11 -0.52
C ASP A 624 -21.87 -33.30 0.99
N CYS A 625 -22.86 -33.23 1.90
CA CYS A 625 -22.66 -33.36 3.34
C CYS A 625 -22.49 -34.82 3.79
N ARG A 626 -21.36 -35.47 3.49
CA ARG A 626 -21.05 -36.83 4.01
C ARG A 626 -20.65 -36.89 5.49
N THR A 627 -20.57 -35.75 6.17
CA THR A 627 -20.43 -35.68 7.63
C THR A 627 -21.31 -34.55 8.12
N GLY A 628 -22.27 -34.88 8.99
CA GLY A 628 -23.31 -33.96 9.46
C GLY A 628 -22.76 -32.62 9.96
N GLU A 629 -23.59 -31.59 9.73
CA GLU A 629 -23.50 -30.23 10.27
C GLU A 629 -22.35 -29.35 9.75
N LEU A 630 -22.44 -28.92 8.48
CA LEU A 630 -21.88 -27.63 8.07
C LEU A 630 -23.02 -26.60 7.90
N PRO A 631 -23.02 -25.46 8.62
CA PRO A 631 -24.03 -24.43 8.42
C PRO A 631 -23.90 -23.81 7.02
N SER A 632 -25.02 -23.61 6.31
CA SER A 632 -25.04 -23.00 4.97
C SER A 632 -24.27 -21.68 4.93
N VAL A 633 -23.25 -21.64 4.07
CA VAL A 633 -22.35 -20.53 3.83
C VAL A 633 -23.11 -19.35 3.25
N THR A 634 -24.07 -19.60 2.37
CA THR A 634 -24.96 -18.59 1.77
C THR A 634 -26.09 -18.14 2.69
N ALA A 635 -26.62 -19.00 3.58
CA ALA A 635 -27.58 -18.58 4.62
C ALA A 635 -26.94 -17.58 5.61
N SER A 636 -25.65 -17.76 5.91
CA SER A 636 -24.86 -16.83 6.72
C SER A 636 -24.57 -15.50 5.99
N LEU A 637 -24.49 -15.53 4.65
CA LEU A 637 -24.37 -14.34 3.79
C LEU A 637 -25.72 -13.61 3.58
N LYS A 638 -26.85 -14.32 3.65
CA LYS A 638 -28.22 -13.82 3.41
C LYS A 638 -28.98 -13.38 4.68
N LYS A 639 -28.39 -13.44 5.88
CA LYS A 639 -29.14 -13.18 7.13
C LYS A 639 -29.71 -11.74 7.17
N SER A 640 -31.00 -11.64 6.89
CA SER A 640 -31.89 -10.45 6.87
C SER A 640 -31.95 -9.66 8.19
N SER A 641 -31.30 -10.14 9.24
CA SER A 641 -31.06 -9.40 10.49
C SER A 641 -30.01 -8.27 10.34
N ALA A 642 -29.31 -8.21 9.20
CA ALA A 642 -28.34 -7.17 8.88
C ALA A 642 -28.98 -5.90 8.32
N GLU A 643 -30.09 -5.95 7.59
CA GLU A 643 -30.73 -4.73 7.04
C GLU A 643 -31.31 -3.85 8.16
N ALA A 644 -31.94 -4.43 9.18
CA ALA A 644 -32.41 -3.68 10.34
C ALA A 644 -31.25 -3.08 11.16
N ARG A 645 -30.12 -3.79 11.29
CA ARG A 645 -28.91 -3.30 11.95
C ARG A 645 -28.16 -2.26 11.13
N VAL A 646 -28.09 -2.41 9.80
CA VAL A 646 -27.49 -1.46 8.87
C VAL A 646 -28.35 -0.20 8.77
N LEU A 647 -29.67 -0.30 8.79
CA LEU A 647 -30.57 0.87 8.81
C LEU A 647 -30.55 1.58 10.17
N SER A 648 -30.46 0.84 11.27
CA SER A 648 -30.30 1.40 12.62
C SER A 648 -28.90 2.02 12.80
N CYS A 649 -27.84 1.39 12.30
CA CYS A 649 -26.49 1.94 12.27
C CYS A 649 -26.40 3.12 11.32
N ALA A 650 -27.02 3.09 10.14
CA ALA A 650 -27.05 4.21 9.20
C ALA A 650 -27.80 5.41 9.80
N LYS A 651 -28.93 5.20 10.49
CA LYS A 651 -29.62 6.24 11.25
C LYS A 651 -28.76 6.78 12.40
N PHE A 652 -28.10 5.91 13.15
CA PHE A 652 -27.19 6.29 14.24
C PHE A 652 -25.94 7.05 13.72
N ILE A 653 -25.38 6.67 12.58
CA ILE A 653 -24.26 7.33 11.88
C ILE A 653 -24.72 8.66 11.29
N PHE A 654 -25.90 8.74 10.67
CA PHE A 654 -26.39 10.00 10.12
C PHE A 654 -26.69 11.03 11.21
N TYR A 655 -27.10 10.57 12.40
CA TYR A 655 -27.36 11.43 13.56
C TYR A 655 -26.08 11.83 14.31
N ASN A 656 -25.18 10.88 14.62
CA ASN A 656 -23.97 11.13 15.42
C ASN A 656 -22.74 11.52 14.60
N CYS A 657 -22.66 11.09 13.33
CA CYS A 657 -21.57 11.43 12.42
C CYS A 657 -21.91 12.62 11.51
N LYS A 658 -23.10 13.23 11.59
CA LYS A 658 -23.41 14.50 10.89
C LYS A 658 -22.33 15.59 11.04
N PRO A 659 -21.75 15.80 12.24
CA PRO A 659 -20.64 16.74 12.42
C PRO A 659 -19.35 16.25 11.73
N PHE A 660 -19.08 14.94 11.77
CA PHE A 660 -17.88 14.31 11.23
C PHE A 660 -17.91 14.17 9.70
N ILE A 661 -19.08 13.93 9.09
CA ILE A 661 -19.29 13.93 7.65
C ILE A 661 -19.09 15.34 7.10
N ARG A 662 -19.54 16.37 7.84
CA ARG A 662 -19.26 17.79 7.51
C ARG A 662 -17.77 18.10 7.61
N THR A 663 -17.08 17.61 8.64
CA THR A 663 -15.63 17.75 8.79
C THR A 663 -14.84 16.96 7.75
N ALA A 664 -15.24 15.73 7.43
CA ALA A 664 -14.63 14.90 6.40
C ALA A 664 -14.87 15.48 4.99
N ALA A 665 -16.06 16.01 4.70
CA ALA A 665 -16.34 16.74 3.46
C ALA A 665 -15.48 18.01 3.36
N ASN A 666 -15.28 18.74 4.46
CA ASN A 666 -14.39 19.91 4.49
C ASN A 666 -12.90 19.53 4.37
N VAL A 667 -12.47 18.41 4.96
CA VAL A 667 -11.09 17.90 4.85
C VAL A 667 -10.84 17.31 3.45
N VAL A 668 -11.82 16.64 2.85
CA VAL A 668 -11.78 16.17 1.46
C VAL A 668 -11.78 17.35 0.49
N ALA A 669 -12.57 18.40 0.71
CA ALA A 669 -12.51 19.64 -0.07
C ALA A 669 -11.15 20.36 0.06
N SER A 670 -10.52 20.29 1.24
CA SER A 670 -9.18 20.81 1.52
C SER A 670 -8.06 19.97 0.90
N LEU A 671 -8.24 18.63 0.84
CA LEU A 671 -7.30 17.71 0.19
C LEU A 671 -7.45 17.65 -1.35
N ILE A 672 -8.63 17.97 -1.88
CA ILE A 672 -8.94 17.99 -3.32
C ILE A 672 -8.77 19.40 -3.93
N GLY A 673 -8.56 20.44 -3.12
CA GLY A 673 -8.25 21.77 -3.65
C GLY A 673 -9.45 22.47 -4.30
N CYS A 674 -10.63 22.41 -3.68
CA CYS A 674 -11.71 23.33 -4.01
C CYS A 674 -11.74 24.48 -3.00
N ALA A 675 -11.21 25.63 -3.41
CA ALA A 675 -11.52 26.90 -2.78
C ALA A 675 -13.01 27.19 -2.97
N SER A 676 -13.80 27.12 -1.91
CA SER A 676 -15.08 27.84 -1.82
C SER A 676 -15.49 28.12 -0.38
N ARG A 677 -15.12 29.34 0.04
CA ARG A 677 -15.90 30.29 0.84
C ARG A 677 -16.28 29.90 2.27
N SER A 678 -15.37 30.27 3.18
CA SER A 678 -15.74 30.98 4.39
C SER A 678 -16.21 32.40 4.01
N LEU A 679 -17.52 32.58 3.85
CA LEU A 679 -18.18 33.89 3.79
C LEU A 679 -19.54 33.72 4.46
N LYS A 680 -19.55 33.87 5.79
CA LYS A 680 -20.69 34.29 6.64
C LYS A 680 -20.30 34.22 8.12
N LYS A 681 -19.42 35.13 8.56
CA LYS A 681 -19.36 35.62 9.96
C LYS A 681 -18.39 36.80 10.09
N ARG A 682 -18.73 37.93 9.49
CA ARG A 682 -18.35 39.27 9.94
C ARG A 682 -19.48 40.22 9.53
N ALA A 683 -20.53 40.18 10.33
CA ALA A 683 -21.52 41.23 10.47
C ALA A 683 -22.00 41.08 11.92
N ARG A 684 -21.83 42.16 12.69
CA ARG A 684 -21.90 42.31 14.15
C ARG A 684 -20.52 42.27 14.82
N ASP A 685 -20.24 43.46 15.35
CA ASP A 685 -19.12 44.00 16.12
C ASP A 685 -17.89 44.44 15.33
#